data_AF-T0S1I5-F1
#
_entry.id   AF-T0S1I5-F1
#
_cell.length_a   1.000
_cell.length_b   1.000
_cell.length_c   1.000
_cell.angle_alpha   90.00
_cell.angle_beta   90.00
_cell.angle_gamma   90.00
#
_symmetry.space_group_name_H-M   'P 1'
#
loop_
_entity.id
_entity.type
_entity.pdbx_description
1 polymer ?
#
loop_
_entity_poly.entity_id
_entity_poly.type
_entity_poly.pdbx_seq_one_letter_code
_entity_poly.pdbx_strand_id
1 'polypeptide(L)'
;MKTIKVLPWLLAGSALFNVQAKPDLVKLMDLKPEYRTAVKSPWFYTEDQDVDFVMTYNGWDILKSERIRNRGISQKAKDMIIKAEKSIVASVFLFDNMYGSNQPEYNVVNDLTKLLIKKKKDNPDMNIVIILDPLNRAYSRRVSPSVQKFIDNGIDVFYTDMLSTKAATSVGLVETVGHVGRVADQMTAGLFGTISNGITSLLNIPGKKLDGHNIDFEVAFGAALMKANHRKILVTDVEGSDEFETLVTSANPHNASDDSTNTGLTVKGDLAKYVYGVLREDAAHSLRHQGNIPLAIGPKKYALLSEQNKEKYKLPGYKPKMLQKYMKEVLPAVDFDKLDTGHMSQKVKSRFVSEIEVKKEVIRLLENSSSDDIIRIQMFYLSDPDVVKTIEKVAKDPKRANNKVRLLLDPSKDAFNSIKDGTPNRQVAHYLMNLKKDLNIDIRWYSTHGEQNHAKIMSITNTENGKYEIITGSTNWTGKNMNNINMEANLTVVGSQRITDKFNNIFDRLWFNKDSGVLYTWDYSAYDLKTTRNLVEGYKVVEKWDERERKEWIQRHKKEIEAVFVRKNAQQVSALSIEQKQRWLDNKIAKDKSSVIRVMSYIVGSAVVGKKDSPKSRAKWEKKYMKKWTKGEKWGYVSW
;
A
#
# COMPACT_ATOMS: atom_id res chain seq x y z
N MET A 1 -12.26 -27.12 30.49
CA MET A 1 -11.96 -26.01 31.41
C MET A 1 -10.96 -26.51 32.46
N LYS A 2 -9.68 -26.14 32.34
CA LYS A 2 -8.70 -26.25 33.41
C LYS A 2 -8.11 -24.84 33.58
N THR A 3 -8.41 -24.22 34.70
CA THR A 3 -7.97 -22.89 35.11
C THR A 3 -6.46 -22.87 35.30
N ILE A 4 -5.75 -22.13 34.45
CA ILE A 4 -4.36 -21.72 34.68
C ILE A 4 -4.42 -20.64 35.77
N LYS A 5 -3.98 -20.96 36.98
CA LYS A 5 -3.77 -19.98 38.06
C LYS A 5 -2.56 -19.12 37.70
N VAL A 6 -2.80 -17.86 37.32
CA VAL A 6 -1.76 -16.84 37.21
C VAL A 6 -1.31 -16.46 38.63
N LEU A 7 0.00 -16.50 38.87
CA LEU A 7 0.65 -16.34 40.18
C LEU A 7 0.42 -14.93 40.81
N PRO A 8 0.33 -14.80 42.15
CA PRO A 8 0.04 -13.54 42.86
C PRO A 8 1.20 -12.53 42.97
N TRP A 9 2.29 -12.69 42.23
CA TRP A 9 3.49 -11.84 42.36
C TRP A 9 3.38 -10.47 41.64
N LEU A 10 2.30 -10.25 40.87
CA LEU A 10 2.06 -8.98 40.16
C LEU A 10 1.53 -7.84 41.06
N LEU A 11 1.13 -8.12 42.30
CA LEU A 11 0.49 -7.13 43.19
C LEU A 11 1.44 -6.51 44.24
N ALA A 12 2.68 -6.99 44.38
CA ALA A 12 3.61 -6.48 45.39
C ALA A 12 4.51 -5.33 44.91
N GLY A 13 4.49 -4.99 43.61
CA GLY A 13 5.35 -3.94 43.02
C GLY A 13 4.76 -2.52 43.03
N SER A 14 3.55 -2.32 43.53
CA SER A 14 2.83 -1.05 43.44
C SER A 14 3.26 0.02 44.46
N ALA A 15 4.17 -0.28 45.38
CA ALA A 15 4.52 0.60 46.50
C ALA A 15 5.82 1.41 46.34
N LEU A 16 6.57 1.29 45.23
CA LEU A 16 7.90 1.92 45.09
C LEU A 16 8.05 2.94 43.95
N PHE A 17 7.00 3.20 43.15
CA PHE A 17 7.05 4.27 42.17
C PHE A 17 6.30 5.48 42.70
N ASN A 18 7.05 6.34 43.39
CA ASN A 18 6.65 7.71 43.64
C ASN A 18 6.51 8.39 42.26
N VAL A 19 5.30 8.34 41.69
CA VAL A 19 4.96 8.98 40.42
C VAL A 19 4.95 10.49 40.67
N GLN A 20 6.12 11.11 40.69
CA GLN A 20 6.23 12.52 40.34
C GLN A 20 5.49 12.69 39.01
N ALA A 21 4.49 13.57 39.00
CA ALA A 21 3.70 13.87 37.81
C ALA A 21 4.66 14.11 36.64
N LYS A 22 4.74 13.15 35.71
CA LYS A 22 5.58 13.28 34.52
C LYS A 22 5.11 14.55 33.81
N PRO A 23 6.02 15.45 33.38
CA PRO A 23 5.65 16.63 32.61
C PRO A 23 4.78 16.21 31.43
N ASP A 24 3.71 16.96 31.16
CA ASP A 24 2.83 16.63 30.05
C ASP A 24 3.58 16.80 28.72
N LEU A 25 4.12 15.69 28.21
CA LEU A 25 4.81 15.64 26.93
C LEU A 25 3.91 16.08 25.77
N VAL A 26 2.58 16.05 25.92
CA VAL A 26 1.64 16.62 24.93
C VAL A 26 1.88 18.12 24.81
N LYS A 27 1.81 18.83 25.94
CA LYS A 27 2.04 20.27 26.00
C LYS A 27 3.48 20.66 25.62
N LEU A 28 4.48 19.88 26.07
CA LEU A 28 5.88 20.19 25.80
C LEU A 28 6.27 20.01 24.33
N MET A 29 5.69 19.02 23.66
CA MET A 29 5.97 18.73 22.26
C MET A 29 4.97 19.41 21.31
N ASP A 30 4.06 20.26 21.81
CA ASP A 30 3.02 20.91 21.01
C ASP A 30 2.28 19.90 20.12
N LEU A 31 1.81 18.81 20.73
CA LEU A 31 1.12 17.72 20.04
C LEU A 31 -0.33 18.11 19.79
N LYS A 32 -0.82 17.83 18.58
CA LYS A 32 -2.22 17.99 18.16
C LYS A 32 -2.75 16.63 17.62
N PRO A 33 -3.09 15.68 18.50
CA PRO A 33 -3.38 14.29 18.13
C PRO A 33 -4.48 14.10 17.09
N GLU A 34 -5.42 15.04 17.00
CA GLU A 34 -6.51 15.08 16.02
C GLU A 34 -6.00 15.19 14.56
N TYR A 35 -4.81 15.72 14.33
CA TYR A 35 -4.19 15.82 13.01
C TYR A 35 -3.31 14.62 12.65
N ARG A 36 -3.41 13.51 13.40
CA ARG A 36 -2.59 12.31 13.17
C ARG A 36 -3.28 11.22 12.35
N THR A 37 -4.58 11.01 12.55
CA THR A 37 -5.36 9.91 11.95
C THR A 37 -6.78 10.37 11.62
N ALA A 38 -7.39 9.78 10.59
CA ALA A 38 -8.70 10.13 10.06
C ALA A 38 -8.84 11.63 9.75
N VAL A 39 -7.81 12.20 9.15
CA VAL A 39 -7.66 13.62 8.87
C VAL A 39 -8.35 13.96 7.55
N LYS A 40 -9.04 15.10 7.54
CA LYS A 40 -9.57 15.75 6.34
C LYS A 40 -9.19 17.22 6.39
N SER A 41 -8.30 17.63 5.49
CA SER A 41 -7.92 19.05 5.41
C SER A 41 -9.07 19.90 4.87
N PRO A 42 -9.08 21.22 5.07
CA PRO A 42 -9.88 22.12 4.24
C PRO A 42 -9.46 22.00 2.77
N TRP A 43 -10.23 22.66 1.88
CA TRP A 43 -9.76 22.84 0.51
C TRP A 43 -8.67 23.91 0.51
N PHE A 44 -7.56 23.63 -0.18
CA PHE A 44 -6.51 24.58 -0.49
C PHE A 44 -6.59 24.93 -1.96
N TYR A 45 -6.85 26.19 -2.26
CA TYR A 45 -6.82 26.75 -3.59
C TYR A 45 -5.37 26.96 -4.00
N THR A 46 -5.04 26.60 -5.24
CA THR A 46 -3.66 26.58 -5.75
C THR A 46 -3.65 26.85 -7.25
N GLU A 47 -2.50 27.20 -7.80
CA GLU A 47 -2.35 27.35 -9.24
C GLU A 47 -2.26 25.99 -9.92
N ASP A 48 -2.67 25.91 -11.19
CA ASP A 48 -2.60 24.64 -11.94
C ASP A 48 -1.17 24.10 -12.02
N GLN A 49 -0.15 24.96 -12.04
CA GLN A 49 1.26 24.57 -12.10
C GLN A 49 1.81 23.95 -10.80
N ASP A 50 1.13 24.16 -9.67
CA ASP A 50 1.56 23.73 -8.34
C ASP A 50 1.03 22.34 -7.97
N VAL A 51 0.26 21.73 -8.86
CA VAL A 51 -0.17 20.33 -8.79
C VAL A 51 0.45 19.51 -9.91
N ASP A 52 0.79 18.24 -9.70
CA ASP A 52 1.16 17.35 -10.81
C ASP A 52 0.69 15.92 -10.57
N PHE A 53 0.46 15.19 -11.67
CA PHE A 53 0.18 13.77 -11.64
C PHE A 53 1.39 12.98 -12.13
N VAL A 54 1.80 11.96 -11.38
CA VAL A 54 2.91 11.07 -11.72
C VAL A 54 2.46 9.61 -11.69
N MET A 55 2.94 8.83 -12.66
CA MET A 55 2.59 7.43 -12.80
C MET A 55 3.81 6.62 -13.21
N THR A 56 3.94 5.44 -12.62
CA THR A 56 4.73 4.34 -13.18
C THR A 56 3.74 3.37 -13.79
N TYR A 57 3.92 2.93 -15.04
CA TYR A 57 3.05 1.94 -15.65
C TYR A 57 3.83 0.93 -16.49
N ASN A 58 3.22 -0.23 -16.68
CA ASN A 58 3.83 -1.38 -17.34
C ASN A 58 3.00 -1.87 -18.53
N GLY A 59 3.65 -2.33 -19.58
CA GLY A 59 3.04 -3.06 -20.70
C GLY A 59 3.90 -4.27 -21.07
N TRP A 60 3.38 -5.10 -21.96
CA TRP A 60 4.11 -6.26 -22.48
C TRP A 60 4.31 -6.15 -23.98
N ASP A 61 5.56 -6.03 -24.41
CA ASP A 61 5.93 -6.14 -25.82
C ASP A 61 5.79 -7.61 -26.23
N ILE A 62 4.82 -7.88 -27.09
CA ILE A 62 4.51 -9.25 -27.53
C ILE A 62 5.64 -9.80 -28.38
N LEU A 63 6.18 -9.01 -29.29
CA LEU A 63 7.21 -9.44 -30.24
C LEU A 63 8.52 -9.75 -29.53
N LYS A 64 8.94 -8.89 -28.60
CA LYS A 64 10.17 -9.08 -27.82
C LYS A 64 9.98 -10.03 -26.65
N SER A 65 8.73 -10.23 -26.21
CA SER A 65 8.40 -10.98 -24.99
C SER A 65 9.08 -10.38 -23.76
N GLU A 66 8.97 -9.06 -23.63
CA GLU A 66 9.63 -8.24 -22.61
C GLU A 66 8.66 -7.21 -22.02
N ARG A 67 8.93 -6.78 -20.78
CA ARG A 67 8.14 -5.73 -20.12
C ARG A 67 8.60 -4.34 -20.57
N ILE A 68 7.63 -3.53 -20.99
CA ILE A 68 7.81 -2.09 -21.20
C ILE A 68 7.47 -1.38 -19.89
N ARG A 69 8.31 -0.45 -19.47
CA ARG A 69 8.23 0.20 -18.16
C ARG A 69 8.39 1.71 -18.32
N ASN A 70 7.52 2.49 -17.69
CA ASN A 70 7.70 3.92 -17.48
C ASN A 70 7.89 4.19 -15.97
N ARG A 71 8.92 4.94 -15.58
CA ARG A 71 9.28 5.17 -14.16
C ARG A 71 9.06 6.63 -13.71
N GLY A 72 7.81 7.09 -13.72
CA GLY A 72 7.51 8.48 -13.34
C GLY A 72 7.67 8.78 -11.84
N ILE A 73 7.25 7.86 -10.96
CA ILE A 73 7.17 8.15 -9.52
C ILE A 73 8.55 8.19 -8.85
N SER A 74 9.40 7.20 -9.12
CA SER A 74 10.74 7.17 -8.53
C SER A 74 11.62 8.31 -9.04
N GLN A 75 11.43 8.77 -10.28
CA GLN A 75 12.09 9.98 -10.78
C GLN A 75 11.62 11.23 -10.02
N LYS A 76 10.31 11.44 -9.89
CA LYS A 76 9.77 12.60 -9.15
C LYS A 76 10.25 12.63 -7.69
N ALA A 77 10.25 11.49 -7.00
CA ALA A 77 10.74 11.41 -5.62
C ALA A 77 12.23 11.78 -5.51
N LYS A 78 13.07 11.32 -6.45
CA LYS A 78 14.48 11.70 -6.51
C LYS A 78 14.64 13.19 -6.76
N ASP A 79 13.87 13.76 -7.69
CA ASP A 79 13.93 15.18 -8.03
C ASP A 79 13.59 16.06 -6.82
N MET A 80 12.54 15.70 -6.05
CA MET A 80 12.19 16.39 -4.81
C MET A 80 13.33 16.32 -3.78
N ILE A 81 13.92 15.13 -3.57
CA ILE A 81 15.04 14.95 -2.61
C ILE A 81 16.28 15.74 -3.03
N ILE A 82 16.58 15.77 -4.34
CA ILE A 82 17.74 16.50 -4.88
C ILE A 82 17.59 18.01 -4.63
N LYS A 83 16.39 18.55 -4.88
CA LYS A 83 16.08 19.98 -4.77
C LYS A 83 15.86 20.48 -3.34
N ALA A 84 15.50 19.60 -2.40
CA ALA A 84 15.28 19.98 -1.01
C ALA A 84 16.54 20.57 -0.37
N GLU A 85 16.43 21.69 0.35
CA GLU A 85 17.57 22.40 0.93
C GLU A 85 17.59 22.31 2.46
N LYS A 86 16.42 22.36 3.10
CA LYS A 86 16.26 22.50 4.55
C LYS A 86 15.70 21.23 5.21
N SER A 87 14.70 20.58 4.61
CA SER A 87 13.96 19.49 5.24
C SER A 87 13.46 18.43 4.27
N ILE A 88 13.66 17.17 4.64
CA ILE A 88 13.01 16.01 4.01
C ILE A 88 12.31 15.20 5.12
N VAL A 89 11.01 14.98 4.97
CA VAL A 89 10.24 14.08 5.82
C VAL A 89 9.52 13.06 4.95
N ALA A 90 9.73 11.77 5.22
CA ALA A 90 9.08 10.70 4.48
C ALA A 90 8.39 9.71 5.42
N SER A 91 7.15 9.34 5.13
CA SER A 91 6.47 8.19 5.75
C SER A 91 6.32 7.09 4.72
N VAL A 92 6.86 5.90 4.99
CA VAL A 92 6.90 4.79 4.05
C VAL A 92 6.55 3.47 4.73
N PHE A 93 5.70 2.69 4.07
CA PHE A 93 5.29 1.38 4.58
C PHE A 93 6.42 0.35 4.55
N LEU A 94 7.22 0.33 3.47
CA LEU A 94 8.34 -0.61 3.33
C LEU A 94 9.55 0.06 2.67
N PHE A 95 10.65 0.10 3.41
CA PHE A 95 11.97 0.56 3.01
C PHE A 95 13.01 -0.52 3.36
N ASP A 96 12.81 -1.72 2.81
CA ASP A 96 13.69 -2.86 3.07
C ASP A 96 13.64 -3.86 1.90
N ASN A 97 14.67 -4.69 1.80
CA ASN A 97 14.82 -5.76 0.81
C ASN A 97 14.46 -7.15 1.37
N MET A 98 13.70 -7.22 2.47
CA MET A 98 13.36 -8.43 3.28
C MET A 98 12.67 -9.61 2.56
N TYR A 99 12.50 -9.57 1.24
CA TYR A 99 11.73 -10.59 0.49
C TYR A 99 12.39 -11.06 -0.82
N GLY A 100 13.64 -10.67 -1.10
CA GLY A 100 14.36 -11.09 -2.30
C GLY A 100 15.34 -12.23 -2.03
N SER A 101 15.08 -13.43 -2.57
CA SER A 101 16.09 -14.50 -2.62
C SER A 101 17.15 -14.26 -3.71
N ASN A 102 16.88 -13.33 -4.64
CA ASN A 102 17.76 -12.96 -5.75
C ASN A 102 18.11 -11.47 -5.67
N GLN A 103 19.31 -11.10 -6.12
CA GLN A 103 19.68 -9.69 -6.32
C GLN A 103 18.75 -9.10 -7.39
N PRO A 104 18.04 -8.00 -7.10
CA PRO A 104 17.18 -7.35 -8.07
C PRO A 104 18.04 -6.66 -9.13
N GLU A 105 17.54 -6.61 -10.37
CA GLU A 105 18.16 -5.87 -11.48
C GLU A 105 18.41 -4.38 -11.11
N TYR A 106 17.59 -3.84 -10.22
CA TYR A 106 17.67 -2.48 -9.72
C TYR A 106 17.38 -2.44 -8.21
N ASN A 107 18.14 -1.65 -7.44
CA ASN A 107 18.01 -1.55 -5.98
C ASN A 107 17.61 -0.14 -5.53
N VAL A 108 16.31 0.14 -5.60
CA VAL A 108 15.67 1.42 -5.24
C VAL A 108 16.02 1.83 -3.80
N VAL A 109 15.97 0.86 -2.87
CA VAL A 109 16.26 1.09 -1.45
C VAL A 109 17.69 1.63 -1.30
N ASN A 110 18.65 0.98 -1.94
CA ASN A 110 20.05 1.40 -1.87
C ASN A 110 20.30 2.75 -2.54
N ASP A 111 19.68 3.02 -3.68
CA ASP A 111 19.84 4.29 -4.39
C ASP A 111 19.28 5.47 -3.60
N LEU A 112 18.07 5.33 -3.05
CA LEU A 112 17.48 6.34 -2.16
C LEU A 112 18.29 6.49 -0.87
N THR A 113 18.80 5.39 -0.31
CA THR A 113 19.68 5.44 0.87
C THR A 113 20.93 6.27 0.59
N LYS A 114 21.61 6.01 -0.53
CA LYS A 114 22.80 6.76 -0.94
C LYS A 114 22.49 8.24 -1.17
N LEU A 115 21.37 8.54 -1.83
CA LEU A 115 20.95 9.91 -2.12
C LEU A 115 20.69 10.71 -0.84
N LEU A 116 19.90 10.15 0.10
CA LEU A 116 19.59 10.82 1.36
C LEU A 116 20.84 11.05 2.22
N ILE A 117 21.73 10.05 2.30
CA ILE A 117 23.00 10.19 3.01
C ILE A 117 23.87 11.26 2.35
N LYS A 118 23.91 11.31 1.01
CA LYS A 118 24.65 12.35 0.29
C LYS A 118 24.11 13.73 0.65
N LYS A 119 22.79 13.95 0.60
CA LYS A 119 22.16 15.22 0.99
C LYS A 119 22.54 15.63 2.42
N LYS A 120 22.50 14.70 3.37
CA LYS A 120 22.89 14.97 4.77
C LYS A 120 24.37 15.29 4.94
N LYS A 121 25.25 14.68 4.15
CA LYS A 121 26.69 14.99 4.17
C LYS A 121 27.01 16.33 3.53
N ASP A 122 26.36 16.65 2.41
CA ASP A 122 26.54 17.93 1.71
C ASP A 122 25.96 19.10 2.54
N ASN A 123 24.87 18.87 3.27
CA ASN A 123 24.28 19.85 4.20
C ASN A 123 24.03 19.21 5.59
N PRO A 124 25.01 19.27 6.51
CA PRO A 124 24.89 18.69 7.85
C PRO A 124 23.76 19.27 8.71
N ASP A 125 23.30 20.48 8.43
CA ASP A 125 22.20 21.13 9.17
C ASP A 125 20.81 20.78 8.62
N MET A 126 20.73 20.16 7.44
CA MET A 126 19.48 19.69 6.86
C MET A 126 18.79 18.66 7.76
N ASN A 127 17.49 18.82 7.98
CA ASN A 127 16.69 17.87 8.74
C ASN A 127 16.17 16.76 7.81
N ILE A 128 16.59 15.52 8.03
CA ILE A 128 16.06 14.36 7.30
C ILE A 128 15.46 13.38 8.30
N VAL A 129 14.16 13.11 8.15
CA VAL A 129 13.37 12.24 9.02
C VAL A 129 12.64 11.18 8.21
N ILE A 130 12.82 9.91 8.59
CA ILE A 130 12.13 8.78 7.98
C ILE A 130 11.18 8.13 8.99
N ILE A 131 9.90 7.99 8.63
CA ILE A 131 8.86 7.35 9.41
C ILE A 131 8.54 6.01 8.74
N LEU A 132 8.71 4.92 9.47
CA LEU A 132 8.56 3.55 8.99
C LEU A 132 7.41 2.83 9.68
N ASP A 133 6.77 1.92 8.95
CA ASP A 133 5.92 0.92 9.57
C ASP A 133 6.75 -0.06 10.43
N PRO A 134 6.24 -0.54 11.58
CA PRO A 134 6.88 -1.58 12.38
C PRO A 134 7.21 -2.89 11.63
N LEU A 135 6.61 -3.16 10.47
CA LEU A 135 6.98 -4.28 9.59
C LEU A 135 8.45 -4.22 9.15
N ASN A 136 9.05 -3.03 8.99
CA ASN A 136 10.45 -2.86 8.57
C ASN A 136 11.46 -3.43 9.58
N ARG A 137 10.99 -3.76 10.78
CA ARG A 137 11.74 -4.46 11.82
C ARG A 137 11.10 -5.80 12.16
N ALA A 138 10.29 -6.35 11.27
CA ALA A 138 9.47 -7.53 11.49
C ALA A 138 8.61 -7.47 12.77
N TYR A 139 8.15 -6.29 13.21
CA TYR A 139 7.49 -6.07 14.51
C TYR A 139 8.36 -6.38 15.75
N SER A 140 9.67 -6.60 15.56
CA SER A 140 10.67 -6.86 16.60
C SER A 140 11.48 -5.60 16.95
N ARG A 141 12.70 -5.80 17.47
CA ARG A 141 13.71 -4.75 17.70
C ARG A 141 14.85 -4.75 16.65
N ARG A 142 14.66 -5.46 15.52
CA ARG A 142 15.59 -5.46 14.37
C ARG A 142 15.83 -4.04 13.86
N VAL A 143 17.09 -3.75 13.53
CA VAL A 143 17.49 -2.56 12.76
C VAL A 143 17.94 -3.06 11.39
N SER A 144 17.29 -2.60 10.31
CA SER A 144 17.68 -3.04 8.96
C SER A 144 19.01 -2.40 8.54
N PRO A 145 19.75 -2.99 7.57
CA PRO A 145 21.00 -2.40 7.08
C PRO A 145 20.84 -0.97 6.56
N SER A 146 19.72 -0.64 5.91
CA SER A 146 19.45 0.72 5.44
C SER A 146 19.20 1.68 6.60
N VAL A 147 18.44 1.25 7.62
CA VAL A 147 18.18 2.05 8.81
C VAL A 147 19.48 2.30 9.58
N GLN A 148 20.35 1.30 9.74
CA GLN A 148 21.65 1.49 10.39
C GLN A 148 22.46 2.58 9.68
N LYS A 149 22.55 2.50 8.33
CA LYS A 149 23.22 3.53 7.53
C LYS A 149 22.62 4.92 7.72
N PHE A 150 21.30 5.05 7.87
CA PHE A 150 20.67 6.33 8.19
C PHE A 150 21.14 6.88 9.53
N ILE A 151 21.04 6.08 10.60
CA ILE A 151 21.43 6.49 11.95
C ILE A 151 22.92 6.90 11.99
N ASP A 152 23.79 6.12 11.35
CA ASP A 152 25.24 6.38 11.28
C ASP A 152 25.60 7.67 10.52
N ASN A 153 24.68 8.21 9.73
CA ASN A 153 24.91 9.40 8.88
C ASN A 153 23.95 10.55 9.23
N GLY A 154 23.47 10.64 10.48
CA GLY A 154 22.74 11.82 10.96
C GLY A 154 21.26 11.88 10.60
N ILE A 155 20.68 10.78 10.08
CA ILE A 155 19.27 10.71 9.68
C ILE A 155 18.48 9.97 10.76
N ASP A 156 17.39 10.56 11.25
CA ASP A 156 16.59 9.98 12.31
C ASP A 156 15.44 9.13 11.75
N VAL A 157 15.13 8.02 12.43
CA VAL A 157 14.10 7.06 12.03
C VAL A 157 13.07 6.85 13.13
N PHE A 158 11.79 7.01 12.80
CA PHE A 158 10.66 6.75 13.69
C PHE A 158 9.87 5.54 13.22
N TYR A 159 9.36 4.74 14.17
CA TYR A 159 8.42 3.67 13.87
C TYR A 159 7.05 4.06 14.38
N THR A 160 6.07 4.12 13.46
CA THR A 160 4.71 4.55 13.77
C THR A 160 4.08 3.72 14.88
N ASP A 161 3.49 4.39 15.87
CA ASP A 161 2.66 3.74 16.90
C ASP A 161 1.27 3.38 16.36
N MET A 162 1.07 2.10 16.02
CA MET A 162 -0.16 1.60 15.41
C MET A 162 -1.34 1.42 16.39
N LEU A 163 -1.13 1.50 17.71
CA LEU A 163 -2.16 1.11 18.69
C LEU A 163 -3.31 2.10 18.83
N SER A 164 -3.14 3.33 18.36
CA SER A 164 -4.18 4.37 18.28
C SER A 164 -5.16 4.18 17.13
N THR A 165 -4.87 3.28 16.18
CA THR A 165 -5.79 2.94 15.07
C THR A 165 -6.81 1.89 15.49
N LYS A 166 -7.93 1.77 14.76
CA LYS A 166 -8.98 0.78 15.04
C LYS A 166 -8.42 -0.65 14.93
N ALA A 167 -8.80 -1.51 15.86
CA ALA A 167 -8.42 -2.92 15.83
C ALA A 167 -8.99 -3.67 14.61
N ALA A 168 -8.13 -4.46 13.94
CA ALA A 168 -8.55 -5.40 12.90
C ALA A 168 -9.16 -6.70 13.46
N THR A 169 -8.70 -7.12 14.65
CA THR A 169 -9.01 -8.42 15.27
C THR A 169 -9.55 -8.25 16.69
N SER A 170 -10.21 -9.27 17.23
CA SER A 170 -10.64 -9.31 18.64
C SER A 170 -9.47 -9.21 19.62
N VAL A 171 -8.30 -9.77 19.27
CA VAL A 171 -7.04 -9.60 20.02
C VAL A 171 -6.59 -8.14 19.98
N GLY A 172 -6.63 -7.51 18.81
CA GLY A 172 -6.36 -6.09 18.68
C GLY A 172 -7.36 -5.21 19.44
N LEU A 173 -8.61 -5.64 19.61
CA LEU A 173 -9.63 -4.93 20.39
C LEU A 173 -9.26 -4.94 21.88
N VAL A 174 -8.83 -6.09 22.40
CA VAL A 174 -8.34 -6.24 23.78
C VAL A 174 -7.08 -5.39 24.03
N GLU A 175 -6.19 -5.25 23.04
CA GLU A 175 -5.01 -4.39 23.19
C GLU A 175 -5.31 -2.89 22.98
N THR A 176 -6.20 -2.55 22.05
CA THR A 176 -6.63 -1.16 21.79
C THR A 176 -7.38 -0.62 23.02
N VAL A 177 -8.18 -1.45 23.69
CA VAL A 177 -8.95 -1.09 24.89
C VAL A 177 -8.14 -1.28 26.19
N GLY A 178 -7.36 -2.36 26.31
CA GLY A 178 -6.69 -2.73 27.56
C GLY A 178 -5.21 -2.35 27.63
N HIS A 179 -4.60 -1.93 26.52
CA HIS A 179 -3.16 -1.61 26.42
C HIS A 179 -2.24 -2.68 27.01
N VAL A 180 -2.66 -3.95 27.09
CA VAL A 180 -2.02 -4.98 27.92
C VAL A 180 -0.53 -5.17 27.58
N GLY A 181 -0.16 -5.25 26.30
CA GLY A 181 1.24 -5.35 25.88
C GLY A 181 2.06 -4.08 26.17
N ARG A 182 1.44 -2.90 26.02
CA ARG A 182 2.05 -1.59 26.31
C ARG A 182 2.25 -1.37 27.82
N VAL A 183 1.26 -1.74 28.64
CA VAL A 183 1.32 -1.69 30.11
C VAL A 183 2.37 -2.69 30.60
N ALA A 184 2.42 -3.90 30.03
CA ALA A 184 3.45 -4.88 30.36
C ALA A 184 4.87 -4.42 29.96
N ASP A 185 5.06 -3.83 28.77
CA ASP A 185 6.34 -3.19 28.38
C ASP A 185 6.72 -2.05 29.34
N GLN A 186 5.76 -1.19 29.73
CA GLN A 186 6.00 -0.09 30.68
C GLN A 186 6.35 -0.58 32.09
N MET A 187 5.64 -1.61 32.59
CA MET A 187 5.89 -2.23 33.90
C MET A 187 7.23 -2.97 33.96
N THR A 188 7.69 -3.50 32.82
CA THR A 188 8.97 -4.23 32.71
C THR A 188 10.12 -3.35 32.22
N ALA A 189 9.98 -2.02 32.19
CA ALA A 189 11.00 -1.09 31.69
C ALA A 189 11.50 -1.41 30.26
N GLY A 190 10.62 -1.95 29.41
CA GLY A 190 10.92 -2.37 28.04
C GLY A 190 11.55 -3.76 27.93
N LEU A 191 11.41 -4.63 28.93
CA LEU A 191 11.94 -6.00 28.93
C LEU A 191 10.89 -7.09 28.65
N PHE A 192 9.61 -6.74 28.42
CA PHE A 192 8.53 -7.71 28.22
C PHE A 192 8.83 -8.70 27.09
N GLY A 193 9.33 -8.22 25.93
CA GLY A 193 9.79 -9.10 24.84
C GLY A 193 10.86 -10.10 25.31
N THR A 194 11.89 -9.62 26.00
CA THR A 194 13.01 -10.43 26.55
C THR A 194 12.55 -11.44 27.62
N ILE A 195 11.62 -11.05 28.50
CA ILE A 195 11.07 -11.92 29.55
C ILE A 195 10.13 -12.98 28.95
N SER A 196 9.30 -12.58 27.98
CA SER A 196 8.40 -13.50 27.26
C SER A 196 9.16 -14.52 26.42
N ASN A 197 10.35 -14.17 25.91
CA ASN A 197 11.26 -15.06 25.19
C ASN A 197 11.71 -16.26 26.03
N GLY A 198 11.88 -16.08 27.35
CA GLY A 198 12.17 -17.16 28.30
C GLY A 198 10.97 -18.09 28.57
N ILE A 199 9.74 -17.63 28.31
CA ILE A 199 8.50 -18.42 28.45
C ILE A 199 8.14 -19.10 27.13
N THR A 200 8.43 -18.50 25.97
CA THR A 200 8.26 -19.16 24.66
C THR A 200 9.30 -20.23 24.39
N SER A 201 10.49 -20.23 25.02
CA SER A 201 11.41 -21.38 24.93
C SER A 201 10.88 -22.63 25.66
N LEU A 202 9.94 -22.46 26.60
CA LEU A 202 9.21 -23.54 27.29
C LEU A 202 8.02 -24.08 26.49
N LEU A 203 7.54 -23.35 25.48
CA LEU A 203 6.45 -23.74 24.59
C LEU A 203 7.04 -23.97 23.20
N ASN A 204 7.25 -25.23 22.79
CA ASN A 204 7.83 -25.63 21.49
C ASN A 204 7.06 -25.04 20.27
N ILE A 205 7.24 -23.75 19.97
CA ILE A 205 6.75 -23.08 18.78
C ILE A 205 7.89 -23.13 17.75
N PRO A 206 7.73 -23.83 16.61
CA PRO A 206 8.82 -24.00 15.65
C PRO A 206 9.30 -22.65 15.08
N GLY A 207 10.53 -22.25 15.44
CA GLY A 207 11.13 -20.98 15.03
C GLY A 207 11.71 -21.04 13.62
N LYS A 208 11.04 -20.41 12.65
CA LYS A 208 11.72 -19.94 11.44
C LYS A 208 12.46 -18.65 11.78
N LYS A 209 13.72 -18.51 11.35
CA LYS A 209 14.47 -17.25 11.47
C LYS A 209 14.05 -16.29 10.35
N LEU A 210 13.86 -15.02 10.68
CA LEU A 210 13.78 -13.90 9.73
C LEU A 210 15.10 -13.13 9.82
N ASP A 211 15.92 -13.17 8.78
CA ASP A 211 17.27 -12.55 8.75
C ASP A 211 18.13 -12.91 9.98
N GLY A 212 18.07 -14.15 10.46
CA GLY A 212 18.83 -14.60 11.62
C GLY A 212 18.19 -14.33 12.99
N HIS A 213 17.10 -13.55 13.06
CA HIS A 213 16.34 -13.30 14.29
C HIS A 213 15.21 -14.33 14.47
N ASN A 214 15.00 -14.79 15.71
CA ASN A 214 13.91 -15.70 16.05
C ASN A 214 12.55 -14.97 15.96
N ILE A 215 11.51 -15.65 15.46
CA ILE A 215 10.13 -15.19 15.62
C ILE A 215 9.74 -15.37 17.08
N ASP A 216 9.70 -14.28 17.83
CA ASP A 216 9.28 -14.23 19.23
C ASP A 216 7.81 -13.83 19.39
N PHE A 217 7.30 -13.91 20.62
CA PHE A 217 5.91 -13.56 20.94
C PHE A 217 5.58 -12.11 20.55
N GLU A 218 6.52 -11.17 20.70
CA GLU A 218 6.34 -9.76 20.29
C GLU A 218 6.08 -9.64 18.79
N VAL A 219 6.85 -10.37 17.96
CA VAL A 219 6.66 -10.44 16.50
C VAL A 219 5.30 -11.04 16.15
N ALA A 220 4.99 -12.20 16.75
CA ALA A 220 3.74 -12.91 16.48
C ALA A 220 2.52 -12.08 16.90
N PHE A 221 2.58 -11.42 18.06
CA PHE A 221 1.53 -10.58 18.59
C PHE A 221 1.35 -9.32 17.75
N GLY A 222 2.43 -8.60 17.42
CA GLY A 222 2.38 -7.41 16.56
C GLY A 222 1.83 -7.71 15.16
N ALA A 223 2.24 -8.82 14.55
CA ALA A 223 1.70 -9.28 13.27
C ALA A 223 0.21 -9.65 13.37
N ALA A 224 -0.23 -10.24 14.49
CA ALA A 224 -1.62 -10.63 14.73
C ALA A 224 -2.58 -9.44 14.89
N LEU A 225 -2.07 -8.23 15.14
CA LEU A 225 -2.88 -7.00 15.13
C LEU A 225 -3.35 -6.65 13.73
N MET A 226 -2.62 -7.10 12.70
CA MET A 226 -2.90 -6.81 11.30
C MET A 226 -3.12 -5.32 11.04
N LYS A 227 -2.32 -4.45 11.66
CA LYS A 227 -2.33 -3.00 11.42
C LYS A 227 -1.06 -2.60 10.67
N ALA A 228 -1.14 -1.58 9.83
CA ALA A 228 0.01 -1.02 9.14
C ALA A 228 -0.10 0.50 8.95
N ASN A 229 1.00 1.22 9.11
CA ASN A 229 1.23 2.51 8.49
C ASN A 229 1.46 2.29 7.00
N HIS A 230 0.37 2.32 6.24
CA HIS A 230 0.41 2.05 4.81
C HIS A 230 0.59 3.33 3.98
N ARG A 231 0.80 4.49 4.61
CA ARG A 231 1.07 5.76 3.91
C ARG A 231 2.39 5.68 3.15
N LYS A 232 2.44 6.29 1.95
CA LYS A 232 3.67 6.60 1.22
C LYS A 232 3.63 8.07 0.85
N ILE A 233 4.28 8.87 1.70
CA ILE A 233 4.27 10.32 1.63
C ILE A 233 5.72 10.80 1.69
N LEU A 234 6.08 11.69 0.78
CA LEU A 234 7.32 12.47 0.84
C LEU A 234 6.93 13.94 0.94
N VAL A 235 7.55 14.67 1.86
CA VAL A 235 7.41 16.12 1.98
C VAL A 235 8.81 16.72 2.00
N THR A 236 9.04 17.73 1.18
CA THR A 236 10.28 18.50 1.15
C THR A 236 9.99 19.98 1.17
N ASP A 237 10.97 20.79 1.56
CA ASP A 237 10.97 22.20 1.17
C ASP A 237 11.19 22.34 -0.35
N VAL A 238 10.77 23.49 -0.90
CA VAL A 238 10.98 23.86 -2.30
C VAL A 238 12.20 24.78 -2.40
N GLU A 239 13.15 24.40 -3.26
CA GLU A 239 14.40 25.10 -3.56
C GLU A 239 14.20 26.63 -3.70
N GLY A 240 14.98 27.41 -2.96
CA GLY A 240 14.93 28.86 -3.01
C GLY A 240 13.66 29.50 -2.41
N SER A 241 12.86 28.75 -1.64
CA SER A 241 11.63 29.26 -1.02
C SER A 241 11.42 28.74 0.42
N ASP A 242 10.35 29.21 1.06
CA ASP A 242 9.86 28.68 2.35
C ASP A 242 8.62 27.78 2.18
N GLU A 243 8.28 27.46 0.93
CA GLU A 243 7.17 26.56 0.61
C GLU A 243 7.56 25.08 0.76
N PHE A 244 6.54 24.24 0.87
CA PHE A 244 6.70 22.79 0.87
C PHE A 244 6.14 22.19 -0.42
N GLU A 245 6.66 21.04 -0.83
CA GLU A 245 6.06 20.16 -1.82
C GLU A 245 5.81 18.79 -1.19
N THR A 246 4.62 18.24 -1.40
CA THR A 246 4.28 16.87 -0.97
C THR A 246 4.00 15.97 -2.16
N LEU A 247 4.48 14.73 -2.09
CA LEU A 247 4.09 13.62 -2.95
C LEU A 247 3.35 12.57 -2.12
N VAL A 248 2.10 12.29 -2.48
CA VAL A 248 1.32 11.16 -1.92
C VAL A 248 1.12 10.12 -3.02
N THR A 249 1.57 8.89 -2.79
CA THR A 249 1.69 7.86 -3.84
C THR A 249 1.26 6.47 -3.38
N SER A 250 0.97 5.59 -4.35
CA SER A 250 0.78 4.17 -4.12
C SER A 250 2.09 3.38 -4.04
N ALA A 251 3.21 3.95 -4.52
CA ALA A 251 4.48 3.26 -4.62
C ALA A 251 5.21 3.20 -3.27
N ASN A 252 5.68 2.01 -2.90
CA ASN A 252 6.70 1.87 -1.86
C ASN A 252 8.10 2.01 -2.48
N PRO A 253 9.08 2.62 -1.78
CA PRO A 253 10.47 2.71 -2.23
C PRO A 253 11.23 1.37 -2.04
N HIS A 254 10.71 0.29 -2.61
CA HIS A 254 11.33 -1.03 -2.60
C HIS A 254 11.14 -1.74 -3.94
N ASN A 255 12.00 -2.73 -4.22
CA ASN A 255 12.17 -3.25 -5.58
C ASN A 255 10.93 -3.96 -6.13
N ALA A 256 10.13 -4.62 -5.28
CA ALA A 256 8.92 -5.30 -5.74
C ALA A 256 7.78 -4.32 -6.13
N SER A 257 7.68 -3.16 -5.47
CA SER A 257 6.66 -2.15 -5.80
C SER A 257 7.11 -1.17 -6.86
N ASP A 258 8.41 -0.82 -6.96
CA ASP A 258 8.90 0.15 -7.96
C ASP A 258 8.63 -0.33 -9.40
N ASP A 259 8.69 -1.64 -9.60
CA ASP A 259 8.45 -2.29 -10.89
C ASP A 259 6.94 -2.54 -11.18
N SER A 260 6.06 -2.20 -10.23
CA SER A 260 4.60 -2.31 -10.37
C SER A 260 3.99 -1.01 -10.87
N THR A 261 2.80 -1.08 -11.50
CA THR A 261 2.08 0.13 -11.91
C THR A 261 1.61 0.89 -10.68
N ASN A 262 1.94 2.17 -10.55
CA ASN A 262 1.66 2.99 -9.39
C ASN A 262 1.26 4.41 -9.80
N THR A 263 0.56 5.11 -8.92
CA THR A 263 0.05 6.47 -9.15
C THR A 263 0.37 7.40 -7.98
N GLY A 264 0.59 8.68 -8.25
CA GLY A 264 0.81 9.70 -7.23
C GLY A 264 0.42 11.10 -7.70
N LEU A 265 0.15 11.96 -6.73
CA LEU A 265 -0.07 13.38 -6.94
C LEU A 265 0.97 14.17 -6.14
N THR A 266 1.40 15.29 -6.71
CA THR A 266 2.16 16.31 -5.99
C THR A 266 1.37 17.59 -5.85
N VAL A 267 1.56 18.28 -4.72
CA VAL A 267 0.99 19.60 -4.45
C VAL A 267 2.06 20.44 -3.75
N LYS A 268 2.21 21.71 -4.13
CA LYS A 268 3.03 22.71 -3.44
C LYS A 268 2.22 23.65 -2.56
N GLY A 269 2.89 24.41 -1.71
CA GLY A 269 2.30 25.42 -0.84
C GLY A 269 1.73 24.87 0.47
N ASP A 270 0.75 25.54 1.03
CA ASP A 270 0.32 25.29 2.42
C ASP A 270 -0.42 23.96 2.63
N LEU A 271 -0.97 23.34 1.58
CA LEU A 271 -1.42 21.94 1.70
C LEU A 271 -0.24 21.00 1.95
N ALA A 272 0.91 21.21 1.31
CA ALA A 272 2.08 20.38 1.57
C ALA A 272 2.60 20.57 3.00
N LYS A 273 2.53 21.81 3.53
CA LYS A 273 2.85 22.12 4.92
C LYS A 273 1.85 21.50 5.90
N TYR A 274 0.56 21.46 5.54
CA TYR A 274 -0.46 20.70 6.29
C TYR A 274 -0.07 19.21 6.38
N VAL A 275 0.32 18.60 5.25
CA VAL A 275 0.73 17.19 5.19
C VAL A 275 2.02 16.95 6.00
N TYR A 276 2.98 17.87 5.95
CA TYR A 276 4.13 17.86 6.85
C TYR A 276 3.70 17.82 8.32
N GLY A 277 2.74 18.67 8.72
CA GLY A 277 2.17 18.68 10.06
C GLY A 277 1.61 17.32 10.48
N VAL A 278 0.87 16.65 9.60
CA VAL A 278 0.33 15.28 9.84
C VAL A 278 1.45 14.26 10.07
N LEU A 279 2.54 14.31 9.28
CA LEU A 279 3.70 13.42 9.47
C LEU A 279 4.44 13.73 10.76
N ARG A 280 4.60 15.01 11.08
CA ARG A 280 5.22 15.51 12.30
C ARG A 280 4.48 15.02 13.54
N GLU A 281 3.14 15.03 13.55
CA GLU A 281 2.35 14.46 14.65
C GLU A 281 2.60 12.95 14.84
N ASP A 282 2.81 12.21 13.77
CA ASP A 282 3.10 10.77 13.89
C ASP A 282 4.49 10.48 14.47
N ALA A 283 5.51 11.19 14.00
CA ALA A 283 6.86 11.11 14.57
C ALA A 283 6.86 11.55 16.04
N ALA A 284 6.19 12.66 16.36
CA ALA A 284 6.09 13.21 17.70
C ALA A 284 5.36 12.24 18.67
N HIS A 285 4.28 11.60 18.22
CA HIS A 285 3.59 10.58 19.00
C HIS A 285 4.49 9.36 19.29
N SER A 286 5.24 8.91 18.28
CA SER A 286 6.20 7.81 18.40
C SER A 286 7.33 8.16 19.38
N LEU A 287 7.86 9.39 19.31
CA LEU A 287 8.89 9.88 20.22
C LEU A 287 8.38 10.06 21.66
N ARG A 288 7.17 10.60 21.84
CA ARG A 288 6.51 10.68 23.15
C ARG A 288 6.40 9.30 23.78
N HIS A 289 6.04 8.28 23.00
CA HIS A 289 5.96 6.92 23.48
C HIS A 289 7.33 6.37 23.90
N GLN A 290 8.37 6.61 23.09
CA GLN A 290 9.74 6.25 23.43
C GLN A 290 10.21 6.90 24.75
N GLY A 291 9.92 8.19 24.95
CA GLY A 291 10.30 8.93 26.15
C GLY A 291 9.53 8.54 27.42
N ASN A 292 8.37 7.88 27.28
CA ASN A 292 7.56 7.44 28.40
C ASN A 292 7.97 6.07 28.98
N ILE A 293 8.81 5.30 28.28
CA ILE A 293 9.32 3.99 28.74
C ILE A 293 10.24 4.23 29.97
N PRO A 294 9.86 3.79 31.18
CA PRO A 294 10.65 4.02 32.39
C PRO A 294 12.06 3.41 32.27
N LEU A 295 13.09 4.13 32.69
CA LEU A 295 14.50 3.71 32.74
C LEU A 295 15.16 3.31 31.40
N ALA A 296 14.39 3.11 30.32
CA ALA A 296 14.83 2.86 28.94
C ALA A 296 16.07 1.95 28.78
N ILE A 297 16.15 0.89 29.61
CA ILE A 297 17.28 -0.05 29.64
C ILE A 297 17.23 -1.10 28.52
N GLY A 298 16.09 -1.26 27.84
CA GLY A 298 15.92 -2.16 26.69
C GLY A 298 16.11 -1.45 25.33
N PRO A 299 16.38 -2.20 24.23
CA PRO A 299 16.51 -1.63 22.89
C PRO A 299 15.29 -0.81 22.48
N LYS A 300 15.54 0.33 21.83
CA LYS A 300 14.54 1.35 21.50
C LYS A 300 13.48 0.81 20.53
N LYS A 301 12.23 1.22 20.76
CA LYS A 301 11.05 0.64 20.09
C LYS A 301 10.35 1.60 19.14
N TYR A 302 10.35 2.91 19.37
CA TYR A 302 9.52 3.84 18.57
C TYR A 302 10.31 4.95 17.89
N ALA A 303 11.53 5.25 18.36
CA ALA A 303 12.39 6.26 17.75
C ALA A 303 13.87 5.85 17.84
N LEU A 304 14.54 5.87 16.70
CA LEU A 304 15.97 5.69 16.54
C LEU A 304 16.54 7.04 16.09
N LEU A 305 17.12 7.77 17.04
CA LEU A 305 17.81 9.02 16.76
C LEU A 305 19.28 8.72 16.40
N SER A 306 19.82 9.46 15.44
CA SER A 306 21.24 9.45 15.08
C SER A 306 22.13 9.89 16.23
N GLU A 307 23.38 9.43 16.27
CA GLU A 307 24.34 9.85 17.30
C GLU A 307 24.60 11.36 17.23
N GLN A 308 24.71 11.91 16.02
CA GLN A 308 24.83 13.35 15.79
C GLN A 308 23.71 14.15 16.48
N ASN A 309 22.44 13.77 16.31
CA ASN A 309 21.34 14.46 16.97
C ASN A 309 21.26 14.17 18.47
N LYS A 310 21.62 12.97 18.92
CA LYS A 310 21.69 12.68 20.37
C LYS A 310 22.69 13.59 21.07
N GLU A 311 23.85 13.81 20.48
CA GLU A 311 24.87 14.71 21.00
C GLU A 311 24.42 16.17 20.92
N LYS A 312 23.99 16.62 19.73
CA LYS A 312 23.53 18.01 19.47
C LYS A 312 22.43 18.44 20.46
N TYR A 313 21.46 17.55 20.71
CA TYR A 313 20.31 17.83 21.57
C TYR A 313 20.42 17.24 22.98
N LYS A 314 21.56 16.64 23.34
CA LYS A 314 21.81 15.99 24.65
C LYS A 314 20.66 15.05 25.06
N LEU A 315 20.33 14.10 24.18
CA LEU A 315 19.20 13.16 24.31
C LEU A 315 19.52 11.72 24.79
N PRO A 316 20.62 11.39 25.50
CA PRO A 316 20.85 9.99 25.88
C PRO A 316 19.75 9.43 26.82
N GLY A 317 19.03 10.29 27.54
CA GLY A 317 17.96 9.91 28.47
C GLY A 317 16.55 10.43 28.15
N TYR A 318 16.29 10.94 26.93
CA TYR A 318 14.96 11.43 26.51
C TYR A 318 14.28 12.40 27.50
N LYS A 319 15.07 13.29 28.16
CA LYS A 319 14.53 14.24 29.13
C LYS A 319 13.51 15.18 28.46
N PRO A 320 12.35 15.48 29.09
CA PRO A 320 11.27 16.23 28.45
C PRO A 320 11.67 17.57 27.82
N LYS A 321 12.48 18.40 28.50
CA LYS A 321 12.96 19.70 27.96
C LYS A 321 13.84 19.53 26.71
N MET A 322 14.64 18.46 26.65
CA MET A 322 15.52 18.20 25.52
C MET A 322 14.74 17.65 24.32
N LEU A 323 13.69 16.86 24.59
CA LEU A 323 12.74 16.42 23.55
C LEU A 323 11.99 17.60 22.94
N GLN A 324 11.56 18.56 23.77
CA GLN A 324 10.95 19.79 23.28
C GLN A 324 11.90 20.57 22.35
N LYS A 325 13.17 20.74 22.75
CA LYS A 325 14.18 21.41 21.91
C LYS A 325 14.37 20.69 20.57
N TYR A 326 14.53 19.37 20.61
CA TYR A 326 14.64 18.54 19.41
C TYR A 326 13.43 18.71 18.49
N MET A 327 12.22 18.63 19.02
CA MET A 327 11.01 18.80 18.22
C MET A 327 10.94 20.20 17.61
N LYS A 328 11.29 21.24 18.35
CA LYS A 328 11.26 22.62 17.84
C LYS A 328 12.22 22.85 16.67
N GLU A 329 13.39 22.21 16.67
CA GLU A 329 14.44 22.45 15.67
C GLU A 329 14.43 21.43 14.51
N VAL A 330 14.05 20.18 14.76
CA VAL A 330 14.06 19.10 13.75
C VAL A 330 12.69 18.89 13.09
N LEU A 331 11.61 19.02 13.88
CA LEU A 331 10.23 18.78 13.44
C LEU A 331 9.28 19.89 13.97
N PRO A 332 9.52 21.17 13.60
CA PRO A 332 8.74 22.30 14.09
C PRO A 332 7.23 22.08 13.95
N ALA A 333 6.47 22.58 14.93
CA ALA A 333 5.01 22.48 14.93
C ALA A 333 4.39 23.34 13.81
N VAL A 334 3.24 22.88 13.31
CA VAL A 334 2.44 23.61 12.33
C VAL A 334 1.25 24.25 13.03
N ASP A 335 1.07 25.55 12.79
CA ASP A 335 -0.14 26.26 13.16
C ASP A 335 -1.19 26.09 12.05
N PHE A 336 -1.95 24.99 12.13
CA PHE A 336 -2.94 24.61 11.12
C PHE A 336 -3.98 25.70 10.83
N ASP A 337 -4.31 26.54 11.83
CA ASP A 337 -5.30 27.61 11.69
C ASP A 337 -4.76 28.84 10.94
N LYS A 338 -3.43 28.93 10.76
CA LYS A 338 -2.75 30.02 10.04
C LYS A 338 -2.28 29.63 8.64
N LEU A 339 -2.58 28.42 8.20
CA LEU A 339 -2.26 28.00 6.84
C LEU A 339 -3.18 28.75 5.86
N ASP A 340 -2.59 29.35 4.83
CA ASP A 340 -3.32 30.00 3.76
C ASP A 340 -4.02 28.93 2.90
N THR A 341 -5.34 28.93 2.97
CA THR A 341 -6.17 28.05 2.14
C THR A 341 -6.30 28.54 0.70
N GLY A 342 -5.66 29.65 0.34
CA GLY A 342 -5.73 30.29 -0.97
C GLY A 342 -7.06 30.98 -1.23
N HIS A 343 -7.20 31.55 -2.42
CA HIS A 343 -8.38 32.33 -2.82
C HIS A 343 -9.27 31.56 -3.81
N MET A 344 -10.59 31.71 -3.65
CA MET A 344 -11.58 31.10 -4.55
C MET A 344 -11.47 31.54 -6.02
N SER A 345 -10.72 32.61 -6.31
CA SER A 345 -10.41 33.03 -7.69
C SER A 345 -9.56 32.00 -8.43
N GLN A 346 -8.76 31.20 -7.71
CA GLN A 346 -8.04 30.08 -8.27
C GLN A 346 -9.01 28.94 -8.58
N LYS A 347 -8.95 28.41 -9.80
CA LYS A 347 -9.88 27.37 -10.27
C LYS A 347 -9.50 25.97 -9.80
N VAL A 348 -8.25 25.77 -9.40
CA VAL A 348 -7.75 24.48 -8.90
C VAL A 348 -7.78 24.49 -7.39
N LYS A 349 -8.31 23.40 -6.82
CA LYS A 349 -8.29 23.17 -5.36
C LYS A 349 -7.87 21.75 -5.05
N SER A 350 -7.19 21.59 -3.93
CA SER A 350 -6.63 20.33 -3.48
C SER A 350 -6.95 20.07 -2.00
N ARG A 351 -6.97 18.79 -1.62
CA ARG A 351 -7.26 18.37 -0.24
C ARG A 351 -6.53 17.08 0.08
N PHE A 352 -6.06 16.98 1.32
CA PHE A 352 -5.55 15.75 1.92
C PHE A 352 -6.65 15.04 2.71
N VAL A 353 -6.77 13.73 2.50
CA VAL A 353 -7.68 12.85 3.25
C VAL A 353 -6.96 11.58 3.67
N SER A 354 -7.23 11.10 4.88
CA SER A 354 -6.60 9.90 5.43
C SER A 354 -7.63 8.90 5.99
N GLU A 355 -7.32 7.61 5.88
CA GLU A 355 -8.14 6.49 6.35
C GLU A 355 -9.64 6.57 5.97
N ILE A 356 -10.57 6.64 6.92
CA ILE A 356 -12.03 6.71 6.66
C ILE A 356 -12.44 7.95 5.85
N GLU A 357 -11.68 9.04 5.94
CA GLU A 357 -11.98 10.25 5.16
C GLU A 357 -11.72 10.03 3.67
N VAL A 358 -10.84 9.10 3.30
CA VAL A 358 -10.66 8.67 1.91
C VAL A 358 -11.93 7.99 1.39
N LYS A 359 -12.54 7.11 2.20
CA LYS A 359 -13.80 6.45 1.85
C LYS A 359 -14.91 7.47 1.63
N LYS A 360 -15.08 8.40 2.57
CA LYS A 360 -16.10 9.46 2.49
C LYS A 360 -15.89 10.31 1.24
N GLU A 361 -14.65 10.66 0.92
CA GLU A 361 -14.34 11.48 -0.25
C GLU A 361 -14.59 10.74 -1.58
N VAL A 362 -14.21 9.46 -1.68
CA VAL A 362 -14.52 8.61 -2.86
C VAL A 362 -16.03 8.50 -3.07
N ILE A 363 -16.79 8.20 -2.00
CA ILE A 363 -18.26 8.12 -2.08
C ILE A 363 -18.84 9.49 -2.48
N ARG A 364 -18.38 10.58 -1.86
CA ARG A 364 -18.82 11.94 -2.19
C ARG A 364 -18.60 12.27 -3.67
N LEU A 365 -17.44 11.95 -4.23
CA LEU A 365 -17.14 12.18 -5.65
C LEU A 365 -18.07 11.37 -6.56
N LEU A 366 -18.26 10.08 -6.27
CA LEU A 366 -19.15 9.21 -7.03
C LEU A 366 -20.61 9.65 -6.96
N GLU A 367 -21.11 10.01 -5.78
CA GLU A 367 -22.51 10.45 -5.60
C GLU A 367 -22.79 11.82 -6.24
N ASN A 368 -21.78 12.67 -6.39
CA ASN A 368 -21.90 13.95 -7.10
C ASN A 368 -21.62 13.85 -8.61
N SER A 369 -21.49 12.63 -9.16
CA SER A 369 -21.31 12.43 -10.59
C SER A 369 -22.65 12.44 -11.34
N SER A 370 -22.67 13.10 -12.50
CA SER A 370 -23.80 13.08 -13.43
C SER A 370 -23.67 11.91 -14.42
N SER A 371 -24.77 11.49 -15.06
CA SER A 371 -24.76 10.43 -16.08
C SER A 371 -23.84 10.72 -17.27
N ASP A 372 -23.53 11.98 -17.52
CA ASP A 372 -22.68 12.43 -18.62
C ASP A 372 -21.19 12.49 -18.23
N ASP A 373 -20.89 12.38 -16.92
CA ASP A 373 -19.51 12.33 -16.44
C ASP A 373 -18.87 10.97 -16.78
N ILE A 374 -17.63 11.02 -17.28
CA ILE A 374 -16.81 9.83 -17.52
C ILE A 374 -16.08 9.46 -16.23
N ILE A 375 -16.34 8.25 -15.74
CA ILE A 375 -15.74 7.72 -14.50
C ILE A 375 -14.71 6.65 -14.86
N ARG A 376 -13.46 6.87 -14.47
CA ARG A 376 -12.35 5.91 -14.63
C ARG A 376 -11.80 5.54 -13.27
N ILE A 377 -11.74 4.26 -12.97
CA ILE A 377 -11.21 3.73 -11.71
C ILE A 377 -10.14 2.69 -12.04
N GLN A 378 -8.95 2.84 -11.49
CA GLN A 378 -7.86 1.86 -11.62
C GLN A 378 -7.38 1.43 -10.24
N MET A 379 -7.55 0.14 -9.93
CA MET A 379 -7.39 -0.36 -8.56
C MET A 379 -6.58 -1.65 -8.45
N PHE A 380 -5.70 -1.66 -7.47
CA PHE A 380 -5.03 -2.87 -6.99
C PHE A 380 -5.98 -3.79 -6.22
N TYR A 381 -6.69 -3.28 -5.21
CA TYR A 381 -7.73 -4.01 -4.51
C TYR A 381 -8.99 -3.16 -4.37
N LEU A 382 -10.12 -3.75 -4.76
CA LEU A 382 -11.48 -3.22 -4.63
C LEU A 382 -12.35 -4.27 -3.95
N SER A 383 -12.93 -3.92 -2.80
CA SER A 383 -13.74 -4.85 -2.00
C SER A 383 -14.59 -4.23 -0.88
N ASP A 384 -14.37 -2.96 -0.51
CA ASP A 384 -15.17 -2.28 0.53
C ASP A 384 -16.66 -2.26 0.12
N PRO A 385 -17.56 -2.78 0.96
CA PRO A 385 -18.97 -2.94 0.58
C PRO A 385 -19.70 -1.63 0.25
N ASP A 386 -19.38 -0.53 0.91
CA ASP A 386 -20.09 0.74 0.70
C ASP A 386 -19.61 1.41 -0.59
N VAL A 387 -18.32 1.34 -0.88
CA VAL A 387 -17.77 1.81 -2.17
C VAL A 387 -18.31 0.97 -3.33
N VAL A 388 -18.31 -0.36 -3.22
CA VAL A 388 -18.86 -1.25 -4.26
C VAL A 388 -20.35 -0.99 -4.49
N LYS A 389 -21.14 -0.79 -3.43
CA LYS A 389 -22.56 -0.40 -3.55
C LYS A 389 -22.75 0.97 -4.18
N THR A 390 -21.86 1.92 -3.90
CA THR A 390 -21.91 3.25 -4.51
C THR A 390 -21.63 3.17 -6.00
N ILE A 391 -20.62 2.39 -6.41
CA ILE A 391 -20.34 2.10 -7.83
C ILE A 391 -21.56 1.43 -8.49
N GLU A 392 -22.16 0.43 -7.84
CA GLU A 392 -23.39 -0.22 -8.33
C GLU A 392 -24.52 0.79 -8.53
N LYS A 393 -24.78 1.67 -7.55
CA LYS A 393 -25.81 2.71 -7.60
C LYS A 393 -25.58 3.66 -8.78
N VAL A 394 -24.35 4.15 -8.94
CA VAL A 394 -23.98 5.07 -10.04
C VAL A 394 -24.10 4.39 -11.39
N ALA A 395 -23.61 3.14 -11.53
CA ALA A 395 -23.64 2.40 -12.78
C ALA A 395 -25.06 1.95 -13.19
N LYS A 396 -26.03 1.92 -12.28
CA LYS A 396 -27.41 1.50 -12.58
C LYS A 396 -28.22 2.55 -13.36
N ASP A 397 -27.76 3.79 -13.44
CA ASP A 397 -28.45 4.84 -14.19
C ASP A 397 -28.46 4.48 -15.70
N PRO A 398 -29.65 4.29 -16.33
CA PRO A 398 -29.74 3.94 -17.75
C PRO A 398 -29.16 5.01 -18.68
N LYS A 399 -29.11 6.28 -18.26
CA LYS A 399 -28.51 7.37 -19.06
C LYS A 399 -27.00 7.20 -19.27
N ARG A 400 -26.35 6.34 -18.48
CA ARG A 400 -24.92 6.01 -18.63
C ARG A 400 -24.60 4.98 -19.71
N ALA A 401 -25.56 4.55 -20.53
CA ALA A 401 -25.32 3.54 -21.56
C ALA A 401 -24.11 3.86 -22.47
N ASN A 402 -23.89 5.16 -22.77
CA ASN A 402 -22.76 5.64 -23.57
C ASN A 402 -21.56 6.12 -22.73
N ASN A 403 -21.75 6.34 -21.42
CA ASN A 403 -20.74 6.83 -20.47
C ASN A 403 -20.62 5.87 -19.27
N LYS A 404 -20.35 4.60 -19.58
CA LYS A 404 -20.21 3.54 -18.59
C LYS A 404 -19.07 3.82 -17.62
N VAL A 405 -19.24 3.35 -16.38
CA VAL A 405 -18.15 3.32 -15.39
C VAL A 405 -17.08 2.34 -15.86
N ARG A 406 -15.83 2.77 -15.99
CA ARG A 406 -14.71 1.92 -16.42
C ARG A 406 -13.84 1.51 -15.24
N LEU A 407 -13.76 0.20 -14.98
CA LEU A 407 -12.91 -0.36 -13.93
C LEU A 407 -11.72 -1.13 -14.52
N LEU A 408 -10.51 -0.65 -14.28
CA LEU A 408 -9.26 -1.36 -14.60
C LEU A 408 -8.68 -1.99 -13.33
N LEU A 409 -8.79 -3.31 -13.21
CA LEU A 409 -8.46 -4.03 -11.97
C LEU A 409 -7.21 -4.88 -12.13
N ASP A 410 -6.41 -4.98 -11.07
CA ASP A 410 -5.43 -6.06 -10.95
C ASP A 410 -6.15 -7.43 -10.92
N PRO A 411 -5.67 -8.47 -11.61
CA PRO A 411 -6.30 -9.79 -11.56
C PRO A 411 -6.12 -10.52 -10.22
N SER A 412 -5.43 -9.92 -9.25
CA SER A 412 -5.11 -10.40 -7.89
C SER A 412 -4.55 -11.82 -7.91
N LYS A 413 -3.68 -12.08 -8.88
CA LYS A 413 -3.25 -13.43 -9.26
C LYS A 413 -1.87 -13.79 -8.70
N ASP A 414 -1.10 -12.79 -8.29
CA ASP A 414 0.28 -12.90 -7.79
C ASP A 414 0.42 -12.06 -6.51
N ALA A 415 1.16 -12.57 -5.52
CA ALA A 415 1.63 -11.79 -4.37
C ALA A 415 2.92 -12.41 -3.80
N PHE A 416 4.01 -11.64 -3.79
CA PHE A 416 5.29 -12.06 -3.17
C PHE A 416 5.69 -13.51 -3.51
N ASN A 417 5.83 -13.82 -4.80
CA ASN A 417 6.15 -15.16 -5.34
C ASN A 417 5.11 -16.27 -5.08
N SER A 418 3.92 -15.93 -4.59
CA SER A 418 2.81 -16.86 -4.37
C SER A 418 1.67 -16.62 -5.35
N ILE A 419 1.07 -17.71 -5.85
CA ILE A 419 -0.10 -17.67 -6.73
C ILE A 419 -1.37 -17.47 -5.88
N LYS A 420 -2.22 -16.53 -6.29
CA LYS A 420 -3.50 -16.21 -5.63
C LYS A 420 -4.72 -16.63 -6.47
N ASP A 421 -5.85 -16.80 -5.79
CA ASP A 421 -7.13 -17.20 -6.38
C ASP A 421 -7.94 -16.03 -6.98
N GLY A 422 -7.37 -14.83 -7.07
CA GLY A 422 -8.04 -13.64 -7.58
C GLY A 422 -8.84 -12.83 -6.55
N THR A 423 -8.82 -13.22 -5.27
CA THR A 423 -9.46 -12.45 -4.19
C THR A 423 -8.72 -11.11 -3.95
N PRO A 424 -9.42 -9.97 -3.82
CA PRO A 424 -10.87 -9.80 -3.91
C PRO A 424 -11.41 -9.43 -5.30
N ASN A 425 -10.57 -8.92 -6.21
CA ASN A 425 -11.06 -8.23 -7.40
C ASN A 425 -11.92 -9.10 -8.31
N ARG A 426 -11.60 -10.40 -8.46
CA ARG A 426 -12.41 -11.31 -9.30
C ARG A 426 -13.78 -11.58 -8.72
N GLN A 427 -13.92 -11.57 -7.40
CA GLN A 427 -15.22 -11.71 -6.74
C GLN A 427 -16.05 -10.45 -6.95
N VAL A 428 -15.46 -9.27 -6.76
CA VAL A 428 -16.17 -8.00 -7.00
C VAL A 428 -16.55 -7.84 -8.47
N ALA A 429 -15.63 -8.13 -9.39
CA ALA A 429 -15.93 -8.07 -10.81
C ALA A 429 -17.03 -9.08 -11.20
N HIS A 430 -17.01 -10.30 -10.65
CA HIS A 430 -18.12 -11.25 -10.84
C HIS A 430 -19.45 -10.74 -10.29
N TYR A 431 -19.44 -10.15 -9.09
CA TYR A 431 -20.62 -9.55 -8.49
C TYR A 431 -21.21 -8.45 -9.38
N LEU A 432 -20.38 -7.51 -9.84
CA LEU A 432 -20.81 -6.40 -10.68
C LEU A 432 -21.27 -6.86 -12.07
N MET A 433 -20.57 -7.80 -12.70
CA MET A 433 -20.85 -8.20 -14.09
C MET A 433 -21.95 -9.26 -14.25
N ASN A 434 -22.15 -10.13 -13.25
CA ASN A 434 -23.03 -11.30 -13.40
C ASN A 434 -24.12 -11.41 -12.33
N LEU A 435 -23.85 -10.97 -11.10
CA LEU A 435 -24.85 -11.02 -10.02
C LEU A 435 -25.75 -9.79 -10.02
N LYS A 436 -25.33 -8.72 -10.69
CA LYS A 436 -26.13 -7.53 -10.94
C LYS A 436 -26.46 -7.45 -12.42
N LYS A 437 -27.73 -7.17 -12.71
CA LYS A 437 -28.24 -6.96 -14.05
C LYS A 437 -28.27 -5.46 -14.34
N ASP A 438 -28.17 -5.12 -15.62
CA ASP A 438 -28.44 -3.78 -16.14
C ASP A 438 -27.50 -2.69 -15.59
N LEU A 439 -26.25 -3.05 -15.27
CA LEU A 439 -25.23 -2.07 -14.90
C LEU A 439 -24.49 -1.55 -16.14
N ASN A 440 -24.39 -0.23 -16.26
CA ASN A 440 -23.56 0.47 -17.22
C ASN A 440 -22.11 0.54 -16.73
N ILE A 441 -21.46 -0.63 -16.71
CA ILE A 441 -20.10 -0.83 -16.25
C ILE A 441 -19.31 -1.68 -17.24
N ASP A 442 -18.06 -1.29 -17.48
CA ASP A 442 -17.09 -2.12 -18.19
C ASP A 442 -15.90 -2.42 -17.26
N ILE A 443 -15.43 -3.67 -17.28
CA ILE A 443 -14.30 -4.11 -16.47
C ILE A 443 -13.22 -4.72 -17.37
N ARG A 444 -11.97 -4.31 -17.17
CA ARG A 444 -10.79 -4.93 -17.79
C ARG A 444 -9.77 -5.34 -16.73
N TRP A 445 -8.98 -6.35 -17.06
CA TRP A 445 -7.88 -6.81 -16.21
C TRP A 445 -6.57 -6.20 -16.67
N TYR A 446 -5.76 -5.69 -15.74
CA TYR A 446 -4.39 -5.32 -16.07
C TYR A 446 -3.59 -6.57 -16.46
N SER A 447 -2.81 -6.49 -17.53
CA SER A 447 -2.02 -7.61 -18.04
C SER A 447 -0.67 -7.69 -17.34
N THR A 448 -0.67 -8.23 -16.13
CA THR A 448 0.56 -8.37 -15.34
C THR A 448 1.40 -9.60 -15.71
N HIS A 449 2.73 -9.48 -15.62
CA HIS A 449 3.71 -10.50 -15.98
C HIS A 449 4.77 -10.74 -14.88
N GLY A 450 4.32 -10.76 -13.62
CA GLY A 450 5.15 -10.93 -12.42
C GLY A 450 5.10 -9.71 -11.49
N GLU A 451 4.83 -8.53 -12.04
CA GLU A 451 4.47 -7.31 -11.33
C GLU A 451 2.98 -7.23 -10.99
N GLN A 452 2.55 -6.12 -10.38
CA GLN A 452 1.16 -5.85 -10.02
C GLN A 452 0.66 -4.52 -10.62
N ASN A 453 -0.66 -4.42 -10.84
CA ASN A 453 -1.32 -3.13 -11.01
C ASN A 453 -1.59 -2.53 -9.63
N HIS A 454 -0.56 -1.90 -9.05
CA HIS A 454 -0.58 -1.36 -7.70
C HIS A 454 -1.20 0.07 -7.60
N ALA A 455 -1.90 0.53 -8.64
CA ALA A 455 -2.56 1.83 -8.64
C ALA A 455 -3.77 1.87 -7.68
N LYS A 456 -4.05 3.07 -7.12
CA LYS A 456 -5.28 3.36 -6.35
C LYS A 456 -5.80 4.74 -6.72
N ILE A 457 -6.45 4.83 -7.88
CA ILE A 457 -6.80 6.11 -8.50
C ILE A 457 -8.21 6.10 -9.08
N MET A 458 -8.86 7.25 -9.02
CA MET A 458 -10.11 7.54 -9.71
C MET A 458 -10.05 8.92 -10.34
N SER A 459 -10.59 9.06 -11.55
CA SER A 459 -10.97 10.35 -12.14
C SER A 459 -12.45 10.40 -12.51
N ILE A 460 -13.02 11.58 -12.40
CA ILE A 460 -14.37 11.92 -12.87
C ILE A 460 -14.24 13.19 -13.71
N THR A 461 -14.60 13.10 -14.98
CA THR A 461 -14.43 14.21 -15.93
C THR A 461 -15.63 14.45 -16.80
N ASN A 462 -15.91 15.71 -17.08
CA ASN A 462 -16.85 16.15 -18.09
C ASN A 462 -16.31 17.42 -18.74
N THR A 463 -15.92 17.32 -20.01
CA THR A 463 -15.29 18.43 -20.75
C THR A 463 -16.28 19.53 -21.10
N GLU A 464 -17.57 19.22 -21.22
CA GLU A 464 -18.60 20.19 -21.59
C GLU A 464 -18.88 21.19 -20.48
N ASN A 465 -18.79 20.75 -19.21
CA ASN A 465 -18.98 21.60 -18.04
C ASN A 465 -17.67 21.92 -17.27
N GLY A 466 -16.52 21.53 -17.82
CA GLY A 466 -15.20 21.80 -17.22
C GLY A 466 -14.93 21.04 -15.91
N LYS A 467 -15.58 19.90 -15.68
CA LYS A 467 -15.36 19.07 -14.49
C LYS A 467 -14.11 18.22 -14.67
N TYR A 468 -13.15 18.40 -13.75
CA TYR A 468 -11.91 17.62 -13.68
C TYR A 468 -11.62 17.28 -12.22
N GLU A 469 -11.89 16.03 -11.82
CA GLU A 469 -11.68 15.55 -10.46
C GLU A 469 -10.78 14.32 -10.47
N ILE A 470 -9.75 14.29 -9.62
CA ILE A 470 -8.81 13.19 -9.51
C ILE A 470 -8.45 12.94 -8.04
N ILE A 471 -8.44 11.67 -7.64
CA ILE A 471 -8.02 11.24 -6.29
C ILE A 471 -7.10 10.03 -6.38
N THR A 472 -5.94 10.08 -5.71
CA THR A 472 -5.01 8.95 -5.62
C THR A 472 -4.15 9.00 -4.35
N GLY A 473 -3.58 7.86 -4.00
CA GLY A 473 -2.64 7.74 -2.88
C GLY A 473 -2.36 6.28 -2.52
N SER A 474 -2.22 6.01 -1.22
CA SER A 474 -1.88 4.67 -0.73
C SER A 474 -3.08 3.74 -0.53
N THR A 475 -4.30 4.29 -0.51
CA THR A 475 -5.49 3.60 -0.01
C THR A 475 -6.05 2.58 -1.00
N ASN A 476 -5.87 1.29 -0.73
CA ASN A 476 -6.68 0.26 -1.38
C ASN A 476 -8.15 0.41 -0.96
N TRP A 477 -9.10 0.04 -1.83
CA TRP A 477 -10.52 0.19 -1.52
C TRP A 477 -11.06 -1.08 -0.86
N THR A 478 -10.44 -1.47 0.25
CA THR A 478 -10.86 -2.60 1.09
C THR A 478 -11.28 -2.10 2.46
N GLY A 479 -12.10 -2.86 3.19
CA GLY A 479 -12.56 -2.44 4.51
C GLY A 479 -11.42 -2.20 5.52
N LYS A 480 -10.28 -2.87 5.35
CA LYS A 480 -9.10 -2.66 6.20
C LYS A 480 -8.47 -1.28 6.00
N ASN A 481 -8.36 -0.85 4.75
CA ASN A 481 -7.70 0.40 4.40
C ASN A 481 -8.67 1.59 4.54
N MET A 482 -9.97 1.35 4.39
CA MET A 482 -10.98 2.41 4.39
C MET A 482 -11.74 2.59 5.72
N ASN A 483 -11.47 1.79 6.77
CA ASN A 483 -12.19 1.90 8.05
C ASN A 483 -11.26 2.06 9.28
N ASN A 484 -10.23 2.91 9.16
CA ASN A 484 -9.31 3.30 10.24
C ASN A 484 -8.45 2.18 10.85
N ILE A 485 -8.28 1.05 10.16
CA ILE A 485 -7.42 -0.05 10.64
C ILE A 485 -5.97 0.17 10.21
N ASN A 486 -5.75 0.37 8.91
CA ASN A 486 -4.46 0.86 8.42
C ASN A 486 -4.45 2.38 8.40
N MET A 487 -3.27 2.97 8.60
CA MET A 487 -3.07 4.38 8.24
C MET A 487 -2.87 4.49 6.74
N GLU A 488 -3.56 5.42 6.11
CA GLU A 488 -3.66 5.57 4.66
C GLU A 488 -3.77 7.04 4.30
N ALA A 489 -3.32 7.43 3.12
CA ALA A 489 -3.39 8.83 2.69
C ALA A 489 -3.63 8.95 1.20
N ASN A 490 -4.52 9.87 0.83
CA ASN A 490 -4.76 10.28 -0.54
C ASN A 490 -4.76 11.81 -0.65
N LEU A 491 -4.43 12.29 -1.86
CA LEU A 491 -4.71 13.66 -2.29
C LEU A 491 -5.89 13.63 -3.26
N THR A 492 -6.76 14.63 -3.14
CA THR A 492 -7.81 14.94 -4.11
C THR A 492 -7.52 16.29 -4.73
N VAL A 493 -7.60 16.38 -6.07
CA VAL A 493 -7.47 17.64 -6.82
C VAL A 493 -8.70 17.81 -7.70
N VAL A 494 -9.23 19.03 -7.74
CA VAL A 494 -10.40 19.44 -8.53
C VAL A 494 -10.06 20.67 -9.35
N GLY A 495 -10.47 20.71 -10.61
CA GLY A 495 -10.36 21.86 -11.51
C GLY A 495 -9.11 21.86 -12.40
N SER A 496 -8.15 20.96 -12.18
CA SER A 496 -6.96 20.85 -13.02
C SER A 496 -7.21 19.92 -14.21
N GLN A 497 -7.49 20.50 -15.38
CA GLN A 497 -7.58 19.76 -16.63
C GLN A 497 -6.25 19.06 -16.95
N ARG A 498 -5.12 19.77 -16.81
CA ARG A 498 -3.81 19.30 -17.23
C ARG A 498 -3.42 17.96 -16.59
N ILE A 499 -3.53 17.84 -15.27
CA ILE A 499 -3.12 16.62 -14.57
C ILE A 499 -4.16 15.51 -14.76
N THR A 500 -5.44 15.86 -14.89
CA THR A 500 -6.52 14.89 -15.05
C THR A 500 -6.50 14.28 -16.44
N ASP A 501 -6.24 15.09 -17.48
CA ASP A 501 -6.03 14.62 -18.85
C ASP A 501 -4.76 13.77 -18.98
N LYS A 502 -3.69 14.11 -18.24
CA LYS A 502 -2.48 13.26 -18.17
C LYS A 502 -2.82 11.84 -17.70
N PHE A 503 -3.63 11.70 -16.64
CA PHE A 503 -4.12 10.38 -16.20
C PHE A 503 -5.08 9.76 -17.23
N ASN A 504 -6.09 10.49 -17.69
CA ASN A 504 -7.10 9.96 -18.62
C ASN A 504 -6.49 9.44 -19.92
N ASN A 505 -5.50 10.15 -20.48
CA ASN A 505 -4.79 9.74 -21.68
C ASN A 505 -4.00 8.45 -21.47
N ILE A 506 -3.31 8.32 -20.33
CA ILE A 506 -2.63 7.07 -19.98
C ILE A 506 -3.66 5.95 -19.77
N PHE A 507 -4.72 6.19 -19.00
CA PHE A 507 -5.78 5.21 -18.78
C PHE A 507 -6.37 4.72 -20.10
N ASP A 508 -6.73 5.61 -21.02
CA ASP A 508 -7.32 5.24 -22.31
C ASP A 508 -6.30 4.53 -23.22
N ARG A 509 -5.00 4.88 -23.15
CA ARG A 509 -3.92 4.13 -23.82
C ARG A 509 -3.85 2.68 -23.34
N LEU A 510 -3.88 2.47 -22.03
CA LEU A 510 -3.86 1.14 -21.41
C LEU A 510 -5.16 0.37 -21.68
N TRP A 511 -6.30 1.03 -21.53
CA TRP A 511 -7.64 0.47 -21.66
C TRP A 511 -7.89 -0.07 -23.07
N PHE A 512 -7.57 0.72 -24.09
CA PHE A 512 -7.81 0.35 -25.48
C PHE A 512 -6.63 -0.40 -26.13
N ASN A 513 -5.56 -0.70 -25.37
CA ASN A 513 -4.32 -1.26 -25.91
C ASN A 513 -3.83 -0.47 -27.15
N LYS A 514 -3.72 0.85 -27.04
CA LYS A 514 -3.53 1.74 -28.20
C LYS A 514 -2.20 1.54 -28.94
N ASP A 515 -1.18 1.01 -28.28
CA ASP A 515 0.13 0.82 -28.90
C ASP A 515 0.23 -0.52 -29.60
N SER A 516 0.55 -0.49 -30.89
CA SER A 516 0.73 -1.69 -31.70
C SER A 516 1.81 -2.60 -31.11
N GLY A 517 1.50 -3.90 -31.00
CA GLY A 517 2.42 -4.92 -30.46
C GLY A 517 2.58 -4.90 -28.94
N VAL A 518 1.92 -3.97 -28.22
CA VAL A 518 1.99 -3.89 -26.76
C VAL A 518 0.65 -4.26 -26.14
N LEU A 519 0.71 -5.14 -25.15
CA LEU A 519 -0.44 -5.53 -24.36
C LEU A 519 -0.40 -4.88 -22.97
N TYR A 520 -1.44 -4.13 -22.66
CA TYR A 520 -1.64 -3.50 -21.36
C TYR A 520 -2.77 -4.16 -20.55
N THR A 521 -3.86 -4.53 -21.22
CA THR A 521 -5.07 -5.02 -20.54
C THR A 521 -5.74 -6.17 -21.29
N TRP A 522 -6.40 -7.05 -20.52
CA TRP A 522 -7.23 -8.14 -21.01
C TRP A 522 -8.72 -7.82 -20.82
N ASP A 523 -9.56 -8.43 -21.65
CA ASP A 523 -11.01 -8.44 -21.45
C ASP A 523 -11.40 -9.15 -20.16
N TYR A 524 -12.57 -8.80 -19.61
CA TYR A 524 -13.15 -9.42 -18.41
C TYR A 524 -13.12 -10.96 -18.46
N SER A 525 -13.41 -11.54 -19.63
CA SER A 525 -13.47 -12.99 -19.86
C SER A 525 -12.16 -13.73 -19.54
N ALA A 526 -11.02 -13.05 -19.55
CA ALA A 526 -9.72 -13.66 -19.24
C ALA A 526 -9.63 -14.24 -17.83
N TYR A 527 -10.44 -13.72 -16.89
CA TYR A 527 -10.52 -14.16 -15.50
C TYR A 527 -11.96 -14.14 -14.95
N ASP A 528 -12.95 -14.44 -15.80
CA ASP A 528 -14.33 -14.65 -15.37
C ASP A 528 -14.45 -15.80 -14.35
N LEU A 529 -15.66 -16.01 -13.79
CA LEU A 529 -15.86 -17.01 -12.74
C LEU A 529 -15.51 -18.43 -13.21
N LYS A 530 -15.86 -18.78 -14.45
CA LYS A 530 -15.56 -20.09 -15.04
C LYS A 530 -14.05 -20.31 -15.12
N THR A 531 -13.33 -19.36 -15.69
CA THR A 531 -11.87 -19.41 -15.82
C THR A 531 -11.20 -19.45 -14.46
N THR A 532 -11.69 -18.66 -13.51
CA THR A 532 -11.18 -18.65 -12.13
C THR A 532 -11.39 -19.99 -11.44
N ARG A 533 -12.57 -20.62 -11.57
CA ARG A 533 -12.83 -21.96 -11.03
C ARG A 533 -11.87 -22.99 -11.60
N ASN A 534 -11.68 -22.99 -12.92
CA ASN A 534 -10.76 -23.93 -13.57
C ASN A 534 -9.33 -23.72 -13.06
N LEU A 535 -8.86 -22.46 -13.00
CA LEU A 535 -7.53 -22.16 -12.45
C LEU A 535 -7.36 -22.67 -11.01
N VAL A 536 -8.31 -22.36 -10.11
CA VAL A 536 -8.24 -22.74 -8.70
C VAL A 536 -8.24 -24.26 -8.51
N GLU A 537 -9.09 -25.00 -9.24
CA GLU A 537 -9.11 -26.46 -9.15
C GLU A 537 -7.87 -27.09 -9.78
N GLY A 538 -7.33 -26.51 -10.85
CA GLY A 538 -6.11 -26.96 -11.48
C GLY A 538 -4.87 -26.77 -10.62
N TYR A 539 -4.75 -25.63 -9.92
CA TYR A 539 -3.62 -25.37 -9.01
C TYR A 539 -3.50 -26.45 -7.93
N LYS A 540 -4.61 -26.92 -7.36
CA LYS A 540 -4.63 -28.00 -6.35
C LYS A 540 -4.07 -29.33 -6.84
N VAL A 541 -4.03 -29.53 -8.16
CA VAL A 541 -3.47 -30.72 -8.78
C VAL A 541 -2.01 -30.46 -9.16
N VAL A 542 -1.76 -29.38 -9.90
CA VAL A 542 -0.44 -29.00 -10.41
C VAL A 542 0.57 -28.76 -9.29
N GLU A 543 0.15 -28.21 -8.15
CA GLU A 543 1.04 -27.94 -7.01
C GLU A 543 1.67 -29.21 -6.43
N LYS A 544 1.02 -30.36 -6.63
CA LYS A 544 1.50 -31.67 -6.17
C LYS A 544 2.53 -32.30 -7.11
N TRP A 545 2.63 -31.78 -8.34
CA TRP A 545 3.58 -32.27 -9.33
C TRP A 545 4.96 -31.67 -9.10
N ASP A 546 5.99 -32.50 -9.22
CA ASP A 546 7.38 -32.06 -9.23
C ASP A 546 7.77 -31.35 -10.54
N GLU A 547 9.00 -30.85 -10.63
CA GLU A 547 9.46 -30.14 -11.82
C GLU A 547 9.53 -31.03 -13.07
N ARG A 548 9.86 -32.32 -12.91
CA ARG A 548 9.97 -33.27 -14.02
C ARG A 548 8.60 -33.58 -14.61
N GLU A 549 7.64 -33.91 -13.75
CA GLU A 549 6.25 -34.18 -14.13
C GLU A 549 5.64 -32.98 -14.90
N ARG A 550 5.90 -31.76 -14.43
CA ARG A 550 5.43 -30.54 -15.11
C ARG A 550 6.07 -30.38 -16.49
N LYS A 551 7.38 -30.60 -16.63
CA LYS A 551 8.09 -30.50 -17.92
C LYS A 551 7.57 -31.53 -18.93
N GLU A 552 7.44 -32.79 -18.50
CA GLU A 552 6.88 -33.87 -19.33
C GLU A 552 5.44 -33.58 -19.75
N TRP A 553 4.62 -33.02 -18.85
CA TRP A 553 3.26 -32.63 -19.17
C TRP A 553 3.21 -31.50 -20.21
N ILE A 554 4.02 -30.45 -20.02
CA ILE A 554 4.11 -29.30 -20.94
C ILE A 554 4.52 -29.76 -22.34
N GLN A 555 5.50 -30.66 -22.45
CA GLN A 555 5.92 -31.19 -23.74
C GLN A 555 4.80 -31.96 -24.44
N ARG A 556 4.09 -32.83 -23.71
CA ARG A 556 2.98 -33.62 -24.27
C ARG A 556 1.80 -32.76 -24.73
N HIS A 557 1.54 -31.64 -24.05
CA HIS A 557 0.37 -30.79 -24.32
C HIS A 557 0.77 -29.45 -24.98
N LYS A 558 1.93 -29.37 -25.64
CA LYS A 558 2.45 -28.13 -26.25
C LYS A 558 1.40 -27.44 -27.15
N LYS A 559 0.76 -28.19 -28.04
CA LYS A 559 -0.26 -27.65 -28.97
C LYS A 559 -1.49 -27.07 -28.25
N GLU A 560 -1.91 -27.68 -27.14
CA GLU A 560 -3.03 -27.16 -26.33
C GLU A 560 -2.65 -25.86 -25.62
N ILE A 561 -1.42 -25.79 -25.08
CA ILE A 561 -0.86 -24.59 -24.47
C ILE A 561 -0.80 -23.45 -25.50
N GLU A 562 -0.27 -23.73 -26.69
CA GLU A 562 -0.20 -22.78 -27.80
C GLU A 562 -1.59 -22.27 -28.19
N ALA A 563 -2.58 -23.18 -28.35
CA ALA A 563 -3.95 -22.80 -28.66
C ALA A 563 -4.58 -21.89 -27.60
N VAL A 564 -4.32 -22.15 -26.30
CA VAL A 564 -4.78 -21.27 -25.21
C VAL A 564 -4.11 -19.90 -25.30
N PHE A 565 -2.80 -19.83 -25.54
CA PHE A 565 -2.10 -18.55 -25.68
C PHE A 565 -2.62 -17.74 -26.86
N VAL A 566 -2.75 -18.36 -28.04
CA VAL A 566 -3.29 -17.70 -29.24
C VAL A 566 -4.67 -17.15 -28.97
N ARG A 567 -5.58 -17.95 -28.38
CA ARG A 567 -6.93 -17.50 -28.06
C ARG A 567 -6.94 -16.33 -27.08
N LYS A 568 -6.10 -16.36 -26.05
CA LYS A 568 -6.04 -15.27 -25.05
C LYS A 568 -5.51 -13.97 -25.64
N ASN A 569 -4.60 -14.05 -26.61
CA ASN A 569 -3.95 -12.89 -27.25
C ASN A 569 -4.51 -12.63 -28.65
N ALA A 570 -5.70 -13.14 -28.98
CA ALA A 570 -6.18 -13.22 -30.36
C ALA A 570 -6.15 -11.85 -31.06
N GLN A 571 -6.55 -10.80 -30.35
CA GLN A 571 -6.52 -9.44 -30.88
C GLN A 571 -5.11 -9.01 -31.28
N GLN A 572 -4.09 -9.31 -30.47
CA GLN A 572 -2.73 -8.83 -30.69
C GLN A 572 -1.89 -9.74 -31.59
N VAL A 573 -2.17 -11.04 -31.64
CA VAL A 573 -1.44 -11.98 -32.49
C VAL A 573 -2.07 -12.18 -33.86
N SER A 574 -3.27 -11.61 -34.09
CA SER A 574 -3.95 -11.67 -35.39
C SER A 574 -3.16 -10.99 -36.51
N ALA A 575 -2.39 -9.97 -36.18
CA ALA A 575 -1.56 -9.21 -37.13
C ALA A 575 -0.17 -9.83 -37.37
N LEU A 576 0.18 -10.93 -36.68
CA LEU A 576 1.49 -11.58 -36.82
C LEU A 576 1.49 -12.58 -37.97
N SER A 577 2.60 -12.62 -38.71
CA SER A 577 2.86 -13.73 -39.65
C SER A 577 2.97 -15.07 -38.90
N ILE A 578 2.84 -16.18 -39.64
CA ILE A 578 2.95 -17.54 -39.07
C ILE A 578 4.28 -17.73 -38.32
N GLU A 579 5.38 -17.26 -38.92
CA GLU A 579 6.73 -17.37 -38.32
C GLU A 579 6.88 -16.52 -37.06
N GLN A 580 6.40 -15.27 -37.08
CA GLN A 580 6.42 -14.40 -35.89
C GLN A 580 5.58 -14.99 -34.76
N LYS A 581 4.41 -15.55 -35.09
CA LYS A 581 3.52 -16.19 -34.12
C LYS A 581 4.16 -17.44 -33.52
N GLN A 582 4.81 -18.27 -34.32
CA GLN A 582 5.51 -19.46 -33.80
C GLN A 582 6.69 -19.06 -32.91
N ARG A 583 7.51 -18.10 -33.35
CA ARG A 583 8.62 -17.57 -32.55
C ARG A 583 8.15 -16.97 -31.22
N TRP A 584 7.04 -16.24 -31.24
CA TRP A 584 6.39 -15.73 -30.03
C TRP A 584 5.95 -16.86 -29.09
N LEU A 585 5.28 -17.90 -29.61
CA LEU A 585 4.85 -19.06 -28.81
C LEU A 585 6.03 -19.79 -28.18
N ASP A 586 7.08 -20.06 -28.95
CA ASP A 586 8.29 -20.72 -28.45
C ASP A 586 8.97 -19.88 -27.37
N ASN A 587 9.09 -18.56 -27.57
CA ASN A 587 9.61 -17.63 -26.55
C ASN A 587 8.73 -17.61 -25.29
N LYS A 588 7.40 -17.57 -25.43
CA LYS A 588 6.46 -17.57 -24.30
C LYS A 588 6.61 -18.85 -23.47
N ILE A 589 6.71 -20.00 -24.13
CA ILE A 589 6.85 -21.31 -23.47
C ILE A 589 8.21 -21.45 -22.80
N ALA A 590 9.28 -20.98 -23.44
CA ALA A 590 10.64 -21.10 -22.93
C ALA A 590 10.94 -20.11 -21.78
N LYS A 591 10.47 -18.86 -21.88
CA LYS A 591 10.89 -17.77 -20.98
C LYS A 591 9.88 -17.44 -19.88
N ASP A 592 8.56 -17.61 -20.13
CA ASP A 592 7.51 -17.21 -19.17
C ASP A 592 6.92 -18.41 -18.43
N LYS A 593 7.75 -19.02 -17.57
CA LYS A 593 7.36 -20.18 -16.74
C LYS A 593 6.04 -19.92 -15.98
N SER A 594 5.84 -18.71 -15.47
CA SER A 594 4.66 -18.36 -14.67
C SER A 594 3.36 -18.45 -15.49
N SER A 595 3.36 -17.92 -16.71
CA SER A 595 2.21 -17.98 -17.61
C SER A 595 1.96 -19.39 -18.10
N VAL A 596 3.01 -20.17 -18.38
CA VAL A 596 2.89 -21.57 -18.79
C VAL A 596 2.24 -22.41 -17.69
N ILE A 597 2.70 -22.28 -16.44
CA ILE A 597 2.10 -22.98 -15.29
C ILE A 597 0.62 -22.59 -15.12
N ARG A 598 0.25 -21.35 -15.38
CA ARG A 598 -1.13 -20.88 -15.32
C ARG A 598 -2.00 -21.46 -16.43
N VAL A 599 -1.49 -21.55 -17.67
CA VAL A 599 -2.19 -22.20 -18.78
C VAL A 599 -2.35 -23.70 -18.52
N MET A 600 -1.30 -24.37 -18.06
CA MET A 600 -1.34 -25.77 -17.62
C MET A 600 -2.40 -25.98 -16.53
N SER A 601 -2.40 -25.15 -15.49
CA SER A 601 -3.39 -25.22 -14.40
C SER A 601 -4.81 -25.00 -14.93
N TYR A 602 -5.01 -24.08 -15.87
CA TYR A 602 -6.32 -23.90 -16.51
C TYR A 602 -6.78 -25.15 -17.28
N ILE A 603 -5.90 -25.79 -18.07
CA ILE A 603 -6.22 -26.99 -18.84
C ILE A 603 -6.56 -28.16 -17.91
N VAL A 604 -5.67 -28.45 -16.95
CA VAL A 604 -5.85 -29.51 -15.94
C VAL A 604 -7.13 -29.29 -15.15
N GLY A 605 -7.35 -28.06 -14.67
CA GLY A 605 -8.54 -27.71 -13.93
C GLY A 605 -9.83 -27.81 -14.75
N SER A 606 -9.78 -27.49 -16.04
CA SER A 606 -10.93 -27.67 -16.95
C SER A 606 -11.34 -29.14 -17.04
N ALA A 607 -10.37 -30.07 -17.12
CA ALA A 607 -10.64 -31.51 -17.10
C ALA A 607 -11.20 -31.99 -15.75
N VAL A 608 -10.66 -31.51 -14.63
CA VAL A 608 -11.13 -31.83 -13.28
C VAL A 608 -12.56 -31.34 -13.06
N VAL A 609 -12.84 -30.10 -13.44
CA VAL A 609 -14.16 -29.48 -13.31
C VAL A 609 -15.17 -30.19 -14.22
N GLY A 610 -14.80 -30.47 -15.48
CA GLY A 610 -15.67 -31.13 -16.45
C GLY A 610 -16.22 -32.47 -15.95
N LYS A 611 -15.41 -33.27 -15.25
CA LYS A 611 -15.85 -34.55 -14.63
C LYS A 611 -16.93 -34.39 -13.54
N LYS A 612 -17.08 -33.20 -12.96
CA LYS A 612 -17.96 -32.91 -11.82
C LYS A 612 -18.92 -31.75 -12.08
N ASP A 613 -19.09 -31.35 -13.34
CA ASP A 613 -19.78 -30.11 -13.66
C ASP A 613 -21.29 -30.30 -13.70
N SER A 614 -21.99 -29.63 -12.78
CA SER A 614 -23.45 -29.57 -12.73
C SER A 614 -23.88 -28.18 -12.25
N PRO A 615 -25.11 -27.72 -12.55
CA PRO A 615 -25.60 -26.43 -12.04
C PRO A 615 -25.46 -26.32 -10.51
N LYS A 616 -25.75 -27.40 -9.78
CA LYS A 616 -25.60 -27.48 -8.32
C LYS A 616 -24.14 -27.36 -7.87
N SER A 617 -23.19 -28.00 -8.58
CA SER A 617 -21.77 -27.93 -8.23
C SER A 617 -21.17 -26.55 -8.49
N ARG A 618 -21.59 -25.89 -9.59
CA ARG A 618 -21.24 -24.50 -9.92
C ARG A 618 -21.72 -23.54 -8.83
N ALA A 619 -23.01 -23.55 -8.51
CA ALA A 619 -23.59 -22.67 -7.49
C ALA A 619 -22.97 -22.87 -6.10
N LYS A 620 -22.67 -24.13 -5.72
CA LYS A 620 -21.99 -24.43 -4.45
C LYS A 620 -20.58 -23.85 -4.41
N TRP A 621 -19.82 -23.97 -5.51
CA TRP A 621 -18.48 -23.42 -5.61
C TRP A 621 -18.50 -21.89 -5.55
N GLU A 622 -19.37 -21.27 -6.36
CA GLU A 622 -19.57 -19.82 -6.38
C GLU A 622 -19.92 -19.27 -5.01
N LYS A 623 -20.92 -19.85 -4.32
CA LYS A 623 -21.29 -19.43 -2.96
C LYS A 623 -20.12 -19.50 -2.00
N LYS A 624 -19.30 -20.57 -2.06
CA LYS A 624 -18.10 -20.72 -1.21
C LYS A 624 -17.04 -19.67 -1.57
N TYR A 625 -16.82 -19.44 -2.86
CA TYR A 625 -15.88 -18.45 -3.37
C TYR A 625 -16.28 -17.04 -2.92
N MET A 626 -17.53 -16.62 -3.16
CA MET A 626 -18.04 -15.31 -2.76
C MET A 626 -18.05 -15.11 -1.23
N LYS A 627 -18.32 -16.17 -0.45
CA LYS A 627 -18.28 -16.10 1.02
C LYS A 627 -16.88 -15.77 1.56
N LYS A 628 -15.79 -16.08 0.83
CA LYS A 628 -14.43 -15.69 1.22
C LYS A 628 -14.27 -14.17 1.23
N TRP A 629 -14.79 -13.48 0.22
CA TRP A 629 -14.80 -12.00 0.18
C TRP A 629 -15.62 -11.41 1.34
N THR A 630 -16.90 -11.80 1.47
CA THR A 630 -17.77 -11.18 2.49
C THR A 630 -17.29 -11.47 3.92
N LYS A 631 -16.77 -12.68 4.17
CA LYS A 631 -16.14 -13.03 5.45
C LYS A 631 -14.86 -12.22 5.64
N GLY A 632 -14.01 -12.13 4.61
CA GLY A 632 -12.79 -11.33 4.67
C GLY A 632 -13.06 -9.89 5.05
N GLU A 633 -14.07 -9.24 4.47
CA GLU A 633 -14.42 -7.85 4.77
C GLU A 633 -14.87 -7.69 6.22
N LYS A 634 -15.74 -8.60 6.68
CA LYS A 634 -16.25 -8.59 8.06
C LYS A 634 -15.15 -8.68 9.11
N TRP A 635 -14.06 -9.40 8.82
CA TRP A 635 -13.01 -9.69 9.80
C TRP A 635 -11.67 -8.99 9.49
N GLY A 636 -11.62 -8.09 8.52
CA GLY A 636 -10.38 -7.38 8.16
C GLY A 636 -9.31 -8.24 7.49
N TYR A 637 -9.68 -9.42 6.95
CA TYR A 637 -8.78 -10.38 6.30
C TYR A 637 -8.80 -10.31 4.77
N VAL A 638 -9.54 -9.38 4.16
CA VAL A 638 -9.53 -9.28 2.70
C VAL A 638 -8.12 -9.04 2.21
N SER A 639 -7.75 -9.76 1.14
CA SER A 639 -6.43 -9.81 0.49
C SER A 639 -5.33 -10.65 1.16
N TRP A 640 -5.61 -11.25 2.34
CA TRP A 640 -4.72 -12.20 3.04
C TRP A 640 -5.10 -13.67 2.81
#